data_AF-A0A945VUB5-F1
#
_entry.id   AF-A0A945VUB5-F1
#
_cell.length_a   1.000
_cell.length_b   1.000
_cell.length_c   1.000
_cell.angle_alpha   90.00
_cell.angle_beta   90.00
_cell.angle_gamma   90.00
#
_symmetry.space_group_name_H-M   'P 1'
#
loop_
_entity.id
_entity.type
_entity.pdbx_description
1 polymer ?
#
loop_
_entity_poly.entity_id
_entity_poly.type
_entity_poly.pdbx_seq_one_letter_code
_entity_poly.pdbx_strand_id
1 'polypeptide(L)'
;MEYYESLSGDKGEERENEFYRLVTSFDHSITQSSGAVGNDSLPFGIEYRSASIMRELNTGYADQSVEVAFGGDTKVPEGFELCNGCGVAVLPGKSRSDIKHRRSCPGRRLTESLQREGKSGTGYQWERVWLYRELRSEAIRLLLPDVETADLDTLEASIYLGMRLRFQGDPAHLLVKPQIIPDHNDGVTRNYLVLMDAVPGGTGFLKALYQQTDNQNRMGEGIVEILTLAKNALETCDCRRLQQTDDDTDGCYRCIRTYHMQHRAKNISRERGILLLGDLINAADNRVVKDALDEIKVDALFGSVLEKRFVDRLRQWIEDQKGQWHESLINGKRGFRFVIGKPERSWELELQPQLGSAQGVSIACQPDFMLRSDDSNIKPIAIFTDGFEFHVEPEKSECRLTDDVQKRRSILESGRYLVWSITWNDLADADAEDAKLSFLHKPVVDNVLKIHAVNTLKAASKPVPDVSTVTSNAWEQFISYLNCPVEDSWRVLAESAAGVFLGSFALQGKGVELDKLLDSVGTWRSGDSPVPINKETGDWLWLSRISLSEDVLAYALAEELSGGKYERLRIDLRLDDSHAERQKVKTYSLRWRQFLAMLNFFQFANNYSVFTTTEVIDGTAPEIVIDLGAGLSADWVEILEETASSLEPLVRAMASAKCTVPQVEYYSNDVPDDAFAEMAWVSDDKNIVLLIGDQTSFANKWAEAGFKVFTDNDIHALGINAVVDQLPKV
;
A
#
# COMPACT_ATOMS: atom_id res chain seq x y z
N MET A 1 18.21 -61.05 32.74
CA MET A 1 19.04 -60.23 31.83
C MET A 1 18.37 -58.86 31.75
N GLU A 2 18.50 -58.08 32.83
CA GLU A 2 17.60 -56.97 33.21
C GLU A 2 18.34 -55.62 33.37
N TYR A 3 19.30 -55.30 32.51
CA TYR A 3 20.09 -54.06 32.65
C TYR A 3 20.11 -53.14 31.42
N TYR A 4 19.45 -53.51 30.31
CA TYR A 4 19.61 -52.80 29.03
C TYR A 4 18.50 -51.78 28.67
N GLU A 5 17.43 -51.66 29.46
CA GLU A 5 16.34 -50.70 29.18
C GLU A 5 16.42 -49.40 30.00
N SER A 6 17.58 -49.11 30.61
CA SER A 6 17.84 -47.85 31.33
C SER A 6 18.78 -46.88 30.60
N LEU A 7 19.29 -47.27 29.42
CA LEU A 7 20.06 -46.36 28.59
C LEU A 7 19.11 -45.33 27.96
N SER A 8 19.41 -44.05 28.15
CA SER A 8 18.97 -42.94 27.28
C SER A 8 19.61 -43.10 25.90
N GLY A 9 19.32 -44.22 25.24
CA GLY A 9 19.77 -44.50 23.88
C GLY A 9 18.70 -43.96 22.95
N ASP A 10 18.87 -42.71 22.56
CA ASP A 10 18.36 -42.26 21.27
C ASP A 10 18.94 -43.22 20.22
N LYS A 11 18.06 -43.97 19.56
CA LYS A 11 18.40 -44.92 18.48
C LYS A 11 17.83 -44.43 17.15
N GLY A 12 17.42 -43.16 17.07
CA GLY A 12 17.19 -42.52 15.79
C GLY A 12 18.53 -42.36 15.06
N GLU A 13 18.59 -42.73 13.79
CA GLU A 13 19.64 -42.20 12.92
C GLU A 13 19.55 -40.66 12.98
N GLU A 14 20.68 -39.95 13.06
CA GLU A 14 20.82 -38.47 13.03
C GLU A 14 20.30 -37.81 11.73
N ARG A 15 19.32 -38.42 11.04
CA ARG A 15 18.84 -38.05 9.70
C ARG A 15 17.39 -37.58 9.64
N GLU A 16 16.67 -37.56 10.77
CA GLU A 16 15.42 -36.82 10.88
C GLU A 16 15.72 -35.45 11.52
N ASN A 17 16.21 -34.50 10.73
CA ASN A 17 16.38 -33.12 11.17
C ASN A 17 15.00 -32.47 11.35
N GLU A 18 14.42 -32.59 12.54
CA GLU A 18 13.27 -31.78 12.93
C GLU A 18 13.75 -30.33 13.13
N PHE A 19 13.08 -29.37 12.47
CA PHE A 19 13.40 -27.96 12.60
C PHE A 19 12.70 -27.36 13.81
N TYR A 20 13.45 -26.64 14.63
CA TYR A 20 12.93 -25.89 15.77
C TYR A 20 12.91 -24.39 15.48
N ARG A 21 11.98 -23.67 16.11
CA ARG A 21 11.93 -22.22 16.05
C ARG A 21 12.76 -21.64 17.19
N LEU A 22 13.84 -20.95 16.83
CA LEU A 22 14.76 -20.30 17.76
C LEU A 22 14.54 -18.78 17.74
N VAL A 23 14.45 -18.17 18.91
CA VAL A 23 14.40 -16.71 19.08
C VAL A 23 15.56 -16.25 19.94
N THR A 24 16.30 -15.25 19.47
CA THR A 24 17.44 -14.67 20.19
C THR A 24 17.03 -13.35 20.83
N SER A 25 17.41 -13.17 22.10
CA SER A 25 17.23 -11.94 22.86
C SER A 25 18.53 -11.55 23.54
N PHE A 26 18.75 -10.24 23.71
CA PHE A 26 19.93 -9.69 24.37
C PHE A 26 19.51 -8.88 25.59
N ASP A 27 20.24 -9.03 26.69
CA ASP A 27 20.00 -8.28 27.92
C ASP A 27 20.83 -7.00 27.93
N HIS A 28 20.15 -5.87 28.13
CA HIS A 28 20.72 -4.53 28.04
C HIS A 28 21.15 -3.96 29.40
N SER A 29 20.84 -4.65 30.50
CA SER A 29 20.93 -4.10 31.86
C SER A 29 22.32 -4.17 32.51
N ILE A 30 23.26 -4.94 31.93
CA ILE A 30 24.41 -5.44 32.69
C ILE A 30 25.67 -4.55 32.66
N THR A 31 26.02 -3.84 31.58
CA THR A 31 27.25 -3.02 31.57
C THR A 31 27.27 -1.84 30.57
N GLN A 32 27.96 -0.76 30.96
CA GLN A 32 28.29 0.40 30.12
C GLN A 32 29.24 0.04 28.97
N SER A 33 29.16 0.79 27.88
CA SER A 33 30.08 0.69 26.74
C SER A 33 31.54 0.78 27.22
N SER A 34 32.42 -0.07 26.67
CA SER A 34 33.87 0.02 26.92
C SER A 34 34.59 0.85 25.86
N GLY A 35 33.85 1.36 24.86
CA GLY A 35 34.33 2.19 23.76
C GLY A 35 33.43 2.04 22.54
N ALA A 36 33.17 3.16 21.86
CA ALA A 36 32.46 3.18 20.58
C ALA A 36 33.19 4.06 19.55
N VAL A 37 33.03 3.73 18.28
CA VAL A 37 33.38 4.59 17.15
C VAL A 37 32.20 4.61 16.19
N GLY A 38 31.92 5.74 15.55
CA GLY A 38 30.83 5.79 14.57
C GLY A 38 30.76 7.09 13.79
N ASN A 39 29.81 7.15 12.87
CA ASN A 39 29.60 8.30 11.99
C ASN A 39 28.15 8.79 12.14
N ASP A 40 27.96 10.08 12.41
CA ASP A 40 26.63 10.68 12.58
C ASP A 40 25.93 10.96 11.23
N SER A 41 26.69 11.10 10.13
CA SER A 41 26.13 11.39 8.80
C SER A 41 25.68 10.14 8.05
N LEU A 42 26.31 9.00 8.34
CA LEU A 42 25.97 7.68 7.82
C LEU A 42 25.90 6.75 9.04
N PRO A 43 24.69 6.36 9.51
CA PRO A 43 24.52 5.64 10.77
C PRO A 43 25.20 4.26 10.72
N PHE A 44 26.47 4.26 11.10
CA PHE A 44 27.30 3.09 11.29
C PHE A 44 28.18 3.32 12.51
N GLY A 45 28.30 2.29 13.34
CA GLY A 45 29.20 2.35 14.48
C GLY A 45 29.58 0.98 14.99
N ILE A 46 30.72 0.94 15.68
CA ILE A 46 31.33 -0.25 16.24
C ILE A 46 31.51 -0.01 17.73
N GLU A 47 30.93 -0.88 18.56
CA GLU A 47 31.03 -0.80 20.01
C GLU A 47 31.45 -2.11 20.60
N TYR A 48 32.41 -2.04 21.53
CA TYR A 48 32.82 -3.19 22.29
C TYR A 48 32.15 -3.20 23.67
N ARG A 49 31.60 -4.36 24.02
CA ARG A 49 31.03 -4.66 25.34
C ARG A 49 31.84 -5.79 25.95
N SER A 50 32.47 -5.51 27.10
CA SER A 50 33.22 -6.53 27.86
C SER A 50 32.32 -7.65 28.41
N ALA A 51 31.01 -7.41 28.49
CA ALA A 51 30.03 -8.42 28.83
C ALA A 51 28.68 -8.12 28.15
N SER A 52 28.09 -9.13 27.55
CA SER A 52 26.73 -9.16 27.02
C SER A 52 26.09 -10.49 27.41
N ILE A 53 24.77 -10.49 27.63
CA ILE A 53 24.00 -11.71 27.87
C ILE A 53 23.08 -11.92 26.69
N MET A 54 23.25 -13.05 26.01
CA MET A 54 22.37 -13.51 24.95
C MET A 54 21.56 -14.70 25.47
N ARG A 55 20.24 -14.66 25.29
CA ARG A 55 19.33 -15.77 25.54
C ARG A 55 18.81 -16.27 24.21
N GLU A 56 19.03 -17.54 23.91
CA GLU A 56 18.45 -18.19 22.74
C GLU A 56 17.38 -19.16 23.22
N LEU A 57 16.13 -18.87 22.87
CA LEU A 57 14.95 -19.63 23.25
C LEU A 57 14.55 -20.55 22.10
N ASN A 58 14.39 -21.83 22.39
CA ASN A 58 13.67 -22.78 21.55
C ASN A 58 12.20 -22.78 21.95
N THR A 59 11.38 -22.21 21.08
CA THR A 59 9.96 -21.96 21.33
C THR A 59 9.05 -23.07 20.83
N GLY A 60 9.61 -24.16 20.30
CA GLY A 60 8.84 -25.29 19.78
C GLY A 60 9.26 -25.67 18.35
N TYR A 61 8.46 -26.54 17.75
CA TYR A 61 8.70 -27.04 16.39
C TYR A 61 8.37 -25.97 15.34
N ALA A 62 9.07 -25.97 14.21
CA ALA A 62 8.92 -24.96 13.17
C ALA A 62 7.52 -24.97 12.51
N ASP A 63 6.83 -26.10 12.52
CA ASP A 63 5.51 -26.33 11.94
C ASP A 63 4.34 -26.10 12.93
N GLN A 64 4.63 -25.80 14.20
CA GLN A 64 3.59 -25.48 15.18
C GLN A 64 2.95 -24.11 14.93
N SER A 65 1.66 -23.98 15.31
CA SER A 65 0.96 -22.70 15.29
C SER A 65 1.62 -21.68 16.21
N VAL A 66 1.57 -20.43 15.77
CA VAL A 66 2.32 -19.32 16.32
C VAL A 66 1.33 -18.39 17.02
N GLU A 67 1.05 -18.67 18.28
CA GLU A 67 -0.09 -18.10 19.01
C GLU A 67 0.32 -17.14 20.12
N VAL A 68 1.58 -17.17 20.58
CA VAL A 68 2.04 -16.38 21.73
C VAL A 68 2.83 -15.17 21.25
N ALA A 69 2.40 -13.97 21.66
CA ALA A 69 3.19 -12.76 21.45
C ALA A 69 4.51 -12.81 22.23
N PHE A 70 5.63 -12.56 21.57
CA PHE A 70 6.98 -12.56 22.10
C PHE A 70 7.67 -11.24 21.75
N GLY A 71 7.64 -10.27 22.68
CA GLY A 71 8.09 -8.91 22.39
C GLY A 71 7.05 -8.12 21.59
N GLY A 72 7.50 -7.23 20.70
CA GLY A 72 6.65 -6.40 19.84
C GLY A 72 6.00 -7.20 18.70
N ASP A 73 6.75 -7.42 17.62
CA ASP A 73 6.20 -7.97 16.36
C ASP A 73 6.49 -9.46 16.14
N THR A 74 7.09 -10.15 17.12
CA THR A 74 7.37 -11.58 17.00
C THR A 74 6.28 -12.38 17.69
N LYS A 75 5.69 -13.35 16.99
CA LYS A 75 4.86 -14.39 17.60
C LYS A 75 5.62 -15.71 17.58
N VAL A 76 5.42 -16.54 18.60
CA VAL A 76 6.07 -17.85 18.76
C VAL A 76 5.07 -18.94 19.20
N PRO A 77 5.38 -20.23 19.01
CA PRO A 77 4.57 -21.30 19.55
C PRO A 77 4.56 -21.33 21.09
N GLU A 78 3.58 -22.03 21.65
CA GLU A 78 3.42 -22.19 23.11
C GLU A 78 4.49 -23.09 23.76
N GLY A 79 5.47 -23.57 22.99
CA GLY A 79 6.57 -24.38 23.49
C GLY A 79 6.33 -25.89 23.44
N PHE A 80 7.12 -26.59 24.24
CA PHE A 80 7.06 -28.03 24.38
C PHE A 80 6.11 -28.40 25.51
N GLU A 81 5.13 -29.23 25.20
CA GLU A 81 4.27 -29.82 26.21
C GLU A 81 4.95 -31.05 26.82
N LEU A 82 5.36 -30.95 28.08
CA LEU A 82 6.12 -31.97 28.80
C LEU A 82 5.34 -32.53 29.98
N CYS A 83 5.55 -33.81 30.27
CA CYS A 83 5.12 -34.40 31.53
C CYS A 83 6.07 -33.97 32.66
N ASN A 84 5.59 -33.21 33.63
CA ASN A 84 6.39 -32.75 34.78
C ASN A 84 7.06 -33.92 35.54
N GLY A 85 6.40 -35.08 35.60
CA GLY A 85 6.92 -36.24 36.32
C GLY A 85 8.08 -36.99 35.63
N CYS A 86 8.22 -36.94 34.31
CA CYS A 86 9.28 -37.71 33.63
C CYS A 86 9.93 -37.04 32.41
N GLY A 87 9.58 -35.78 32.12
CA GLY A 87 10.16 -34.97 31.06
C GLY A 87 9.90 -35.48 29.64
N VAL A 88 8.94 -36.39 29.44
CA VAL A 88 8.58 -36.84 28.08
C VAL A 88 7.74 -35.77 27.40
N ALA A 89 8.10 -35.42 26.17
CA ALA A 89 7.39 -34.43 25.36
C ALA A 89 6.24 -35.06 24.57
N VAL A 90 5.18 -34.28 24.36
CA VAL A 90 4.18 -34.56 23.33
C VAL A 90 4.76 -34.15 21.98
N LEU A 91 4.94 -35.11 21.07
CA LEU A 91 5.44 -34.85 19.72
C LEU A 91 4.34 -34.23 18.84
N PRO A 92 4.71 -33.47 17.79
CA PRO A 92 3.75 -32.93 16.83
C PRO A 92 2.80 -34.00 16.28
N GLY A 93 1.51 -33.67 16.21
CA GLY A 93 0.46 -34.58 15.72
C GLY A 93 0.07 -35.73 16.66
N LYS A 94 0.63 -35.80 17.88
CA LYS A 94 0.23 -36.79 18.90
C LYS A 94 -0.61 -36.17 20.00
N SER A 95 -1.48 -36.97 20.61
CA SER A 95 -2.24 -36.58 21.78
C SER A 95 -1.55 -37.05 23.07
N ARG A 96 -1.89 -36.42 24.21
CA ARG A 96 -1.39 -36.84 25.54
C ARG A 96 -1.63 -38.33 25.82
N SER A 97 -2.70 -38.92 25.28
CA SER A 97 -3.01 -40.35 25.45
C SER A 97 -2.07 -41.28 24.69
N ASP A 98 -1.40 -40.79 23.65
CA ASP A 98 -0.48 -41.58 22.83
C ASP A 98 0.92 -41.68 23.45
N ILE A 99 1.17 -40.94 24.54
CA ILE A 99 2.50 -40.79 25.12
C ILE A 99 2.84 -41.95 26.04
N LYS A 100 3.91 -42.65 25.69
CA LYS A 100 4.50 -43.71 26.52
C LYS A 100 5.44 -43.08 27.54
N HIS A 101 4.95 -42.92 28.78
CA HIS A 101 5.75 -42.40 29.89
C HIS A 101 6.85 -43.37 30.34
N ARG A 102 7.98 -42.81 30.80
CA ARG A 102 9.07 -43.57 31.42
C ARG A 102 8.57 -44.37 32.63
N ARG A 103 9.18 -45.53 32.91
CA ARG A 103 8.82 -46.39 34.06
C ARG A 103 8.95 -45.68 35.41
N SER A 104 9.83 -44.69 35.51
CA SER A 104 10.05 -43.87 36.71
C SER A 104 9.01 -42.76 36.91
N CYS A 105 8.10 -42.53 35.96
CA CYS A 105 7.12 -41.45 36.04
C CYS A 105 6.19 -41.61 37.25
N PRO A 106 6.15 -40.65 38.20
CA PRO A 106 5.22 -40.69 39.33
C PRO A 106 3.76 -40.73 38.88
N GLY A 107 3.41 -39.96 37.85
CA GLY A 107 2.07 -39.91 37.28
C GLY A 107 1.62 -41.25 36.70
N ARG A 108 2.56 -42.03 36.13
CA ARG A 108 2.27 -43.39 35.63
C ARG A 108 1.88 -44.32 36.77
N ARG A 109 2.66 -44.34 37.86
CA ARG A 109 2.37 -45.20 39.03
C ARG A 109 1.01 -44.86 39.64
N LEU A 110 0.70 -43.56 39.71
CA LEU A 110 -0.58 -43.09 40.22
C LEU A 110 -1.74 -43.50 39.29
N THR A 111 -1.60 -43.34 37.98
CA THR A 111 -2.60 -43.80 36.98
C THR A 111 -2.82 -45.31 37.08
N GLU A 112 -1.75 -46.11 37.17
CA GLU A 112 -1.84 -47.57 37.33
C GLU A 112 -2.50 -47.98 38.68
N SER A 113 -2.36 -47.18 39.74
CA SER A 113 -3.04 -47.38 41.03
C SER A 113 -4.54 -47.08 40.92
N LEU A 114 -4.89 -45.93 40.33
CA LEU A 114 -6.28 -45.52 40.11
C LEU A 114 -7.05 -46.53 39.25
N GLN A 115 -6.41 -47.04 38.19
CA GLN A 115 -6.98 -48.09 37.34
C GLN A 115 -7.21 -49.40 38.10
N ARG A 116 -6.27 -49.81 38.97
CA ARG A 116 -6.43 -50.98 39.85
C ARG A 116 -7.57 -50.81 40.86
N GLU A 117 -7.81 -49.58 41.31
CA GLU A 117 -8.91 -49.22 42.21
C GLU A 117 -10.25 -48.96 41.49
N GLY A 118 -10.31 -49.12 40.16
CA GLY A 118 -11.51 -48.88 39.35
C GLY A 118 -11.93 -47.40 39.25
N LYS A 119 -11.03 -46.46 39.59
CA LYS A 119 -11.27 -45.01 39.53
C LYS A 119 -10.86 -44.46 38.17
N SER A 120 -11.68 -43.55 37.63
CA SER A 120 -11.35 -42.80 36.41
C SER A 120 -10.36 -41.66 36.70
N GLY A 121 -9.48 -41.38 35.75
CA GLY A 121 -8.52 -40.27 35.82
C GLY A 121 -7.09 -40.68 35.48
N THR A 122 -6.19 -39.70 35.43
CA THR A 122 -4.75 -39.91 35.23
C THR A 122 -3.97 -39.08 36.24
N GLY A 123 -2.83 -39.61 36.71
CA GLY A 123 -1.89 -38.88 37.55
C GLY A 123 -0.88 -38.05 36.76
N TYR A 124 -1.03 -37.93 35.44
CA TYR A 124 -0.09 -37.18 34.60
C TYR A 124 -0.33 -35.69 34.73
N GLN A 125 0.73 -34.94 35.01
CA GLN A 125 0.73 -33.48 35.03
C GLN A 125 1.53 -32.98 33.84
N TRP A 126 0.93 -32.12 33.04
CA TRP A 126 1.50 -31.58 31.82
C TRP A 126 1.77 -30.09 32.00
N GLU A 127 2.93 -29.65 31.53
CA GLU A 127 3.36 -28.26 31.57
C GLU A 127 3.92 -27.87 30.21
N ARG A 128 3.70 -26.63 29.81
CA ARG A 128 4.26 -26.07 28.58
C ARG A 128 5.48 -25.25 28.93
N VAL A 129 6.61 -25.55 28.30
CA VAL A 129 7.87 -24.87 28.57
C VAL A 129 8.55 -24.43 27.28
N TRP A 130 9.22 -23.29 27.34
CA TRP A 130 10.28 -22.96 26.39
C TRP A 130 11.60 -23.44 26.97
N LEU A 131 12.45 -23.96 26.09
CA LEU A 131 13.83 -24.28 26.45
C LEU A 131 14.65 -23.06 26.09
N TYR A 132 15.62 -22.69 26.92
CA TYR A 132 16.53 -21.63 26.57
C TYR A 132 17.95 -21.98 26.99
N ARG A 133 18.91 -21.39 26.28
CA ARG A 133 20.30 -21.31 26.73
C ARG A 133 20.67 -19.86 26.93
N GLU A 134 21.45 -19.60 27.96
CA GLU A 134 22.03 -18.29 28.23
C GLU A 134 23.54 -18.34 27.99
N LEU A 135 24.03 -17.36 27.23
CA LEU A 135 25.44 -17.15 26.98
C LEU A 135 25.83 -15.79 27.53
N ARG A 136 26.84 -15.77 28.40
CA ARG A 136 27.45 -14.55 28.92
C ARG A 136 28.89 -14.44 28.45
N SER A 137 29.17 -13.47 27.61
CA SER A 137 30.49 -13.30 26.98
C SER A 137 30.73 -11.88 26.49
N GLU A 138 31.91 -11.60 25.97
CA GLU A 138 32.19 -10.35 25.27
C GLU A 138 31.45 -10.27 23.93
N ALA A 139 31.16 -9.05 23.49
CA ALA A 139 30.50 -8.81 22.21
C ALA A 139 30.98 -7.52 21.55
N ILE A 140 30.91 -7.48 20.22
CA ILE A 140 30.97 -6.27 19.42
C ILE A 140 29.58 -6.03 18.81
N ARG A 141 29.04 -4.83 19.00
CA ARG A 141 27.79 -4.40 18.35
C ARG A 141 28.15 -3.52 17.15
N LEU A 142 27.60 -3.86 16.00
CA LEU A 142 27.66 -3.05 14.79
C LEU A 142 26.31 -2.38 14.61
N LEU A 143 26.24 -1.05 14.80
CA LEU A 143 25.07 -0.27 14.40
C LEU A 143 25.02 -0.24 12.88
N LEU A 144 23.88 -0.61 12.31
CA LEU A 144 23.63 -0.61 10.87
C LEU A 144 22.76 0.59 10.48
N PRO A 145 22.90 1.08 9.23
CA PRO A 145 21.95 2.02 8.66
C PRO A 145 20.59 1.34 8.43
N ASP A 146 19.61 2.07 7.88
CA ASP A 146 18.32 1.47 7.51
C ASP A 146 18.54 0.31 6.53
N VAL A 147 18.23 -0.90 6.99
CA VAL A 147 18.46 -2.17 6.29
C VAL A 147 17.18 -2.98 6.23
N GLU A 148 16.98 -3.70 5.12
CA GLU A 148 15.89 -4.68 5.00
C GLU A 148 16.23 -5.96 5.77
N THR A 149 15.24 -6.81 6.07
CA THR A 149 15.49 -8.13 6.68
C THR A 149 16.42 -9.00 5.84
N ALA A 150 16.32 -8.95 4.51
CA ALA A 150 17.21 -9.68 3.61
C ALA A 150 18.66 -9.13 3.62
N ASP A 151 18.81 -7.83 3.87
CA ASP A 151 20.13 -7.21 4.03
C ASP A 151 20.82 -7.70 5.30
N LEU A 152 20.07 -7.92 6.40
CA LEU A 152 20.60 -8.51 7.62
C LEU A 152 21.16 -9.92 7.36
N ASP A 153 20.41 -10.77 6.64
CA ASP A 153 20.86 -12.12 6.27
C ASP A 153 22.14 -12.08 5.41
N THR A 154 22.18 -11.16 4.43
CA THR A 154 23.32 -10.96 3.55
C THR A 154 24.56 -10.45 4.29
N LEU A 155 24.39 -9.49 5.21
CA LEU A 155 25.46 -8.94 6.04
C LEU A 155 25.97 -9.97 7.05
N GLU A 156 25.08 -10.74 7.68
CA GLU A 156 25.45 -11.84 8.59
C GLU A 156 26.37 -12.83 7.86
N ALA A 157 25.97 -13.30 6.67
CA ALA A 157 26.76 -14.20 5.84
C ALA A 157 28.10 -13.60 5.41
N SER A 158 28.10 -12.32 5.05
CA SER A 158 29.30 -11.58 4.64
C SER A 158 30.30 -11.43 5.77
N ILE A 159 29.86 -11.15 7.00
CA ILE A 159 30.72 -11.06 8.17
C ILE A 159 31.33 -12.42 8.49
N TYR A 160 30.56 -13.51 8.44
CA TYR A 160 31.13 -14.86 8.59
C TYR A 160 32.20 -15.17 7.52
N LEU A 161 31.99 -14.76 6.26
CA LEU A 161 33.02 -14.87 5.23
C LEU A 161 34.28 -14.08 5.60
N GLY A 162 34.13 -12.82 5.99
CA GLY A 162 35.25 -11.96 6.37
C GLY A 162 36.02 -12.50 7.57
N MET A 163 35.33 -13.02 8.59
CA MET A 163 35.95 -13.66 9.75
C MET A 163 36.75 -14.91 9.33
N ARG A 164 36.19 -15.76 8.46
CA ARG A 164 36.91 -16.95 7.95
C ARG A 164 38.21 -16.58 7.23
N LEU A 165 38.18 -15.52 6.44
CA LEU A 165 39.36 -15.01 5.73
C LEU A 165 40.38 -14.42 6.71
N ARG A 166 39.92 -13.61 7.67
CA ARG A 166 40.77 -12.93 8.66
C ARG A 166 41.48 -13.89 9.61
N PHE A 167 40.82 -14.98 9.99
CA PHE A 167 41.37 -16.00 10.90
C PHE A 167 41.96 -17.21 10.16
N GLN A 168 41.93 -17.22 8.82
CA GLN A 168 42.44 -18.31 7.98
C GLN A 168 41.83 -19.70 8.33
N GLY A 169 40.57 -19.71 8.76
CA GLY A 169 39.87 -20.90 9.25
C GLY A 169 38.48 -20.55 9.75
N ASP A 170 37.68 -21.54 10.15
CA ASP A 170 36.33 -21.31 10.66
C ASP A 170 36.34 -21.00 12.17
N PRO A 171 36.05 -19.76 12.60
CA PRO A 171 35.98 -19.43 14.02
C PRO A 171 34.64 -19.90 14.59
N ALA A 172 34.49 -21.21 14.78
CA ALA A 172 33.22 -21.85 15.15
C ALA A 172 32.58 -21.36 16.46
N HIS A 173 33.34 -20.65 17.30
CA HIS A 173 32.87 -20.05 18.54
C HIS A 173 32.35 -18.61 18.37
N LEU A 174 32.64 -17.92 17.25
CA LEU A 174 32.14 -16.57 17.02
C LEU A 174 30.76 -16.65 16.36
N LEU A 175 29.80 -15.98 16.98
CA LEU A 175 28.43 -15.89 16.54
C LEU A 175 28.16 -14.49 16.00
N VAL A 176 27.42 -14.39 14.91
CA VAL A 176 26.82 -13.15 14.42
C VAL A 176 25.31 -13.30 14.54
N LYS A 177 24.64 -12.35 15.21
CA LYS A 177 23.20 -12.38 15.44
C LYS A 177 22.59 -10.99 15.26
N PRO A 178 21.45 -10.86 14.58
CA PRO A 178 20.75 -9.60 14.48
C PRO A 178 20.14 -9.19 15.83
N GLN A 179 20.09 -7.90 16.08
CA GLN A 179 19.42 -7.28 17.22
C GLN A 179 18.68 -6.03 16.74
N ILE A 180 17.39 -5.96 17.02
CA ILE A 180 16.52 -4.85 16.63
C ILE A 180 16.03 -4.17 17.91
N ILE A 181 16.25 -2.86 18.03
CA ILE A 181 15.87 -2.08 19.21
C ILE A 181 15.00 -0.90 18.78
N PRO A 182 13.70 -0.87 19.16
CA PRO A 182 12.88 0.32 19.03
C PRO A 182 13.42 1.43 19.95
N ASP A 183 13.78 2.58 19.40
CA ASP A 183 14.14 3.77 20.17
C ASP A 183 12.88 4.61 20.39
N HIS A 184 12.26 4.45 21.56
CA HIS A 184 10.99 5.12 21.88
C HIS A 184 11.10 6.65 21.98
N ASN A 185 12.30 7.20 22.18
CA ASN A 185 12.51 8.64 22.28
C ASN A 185 12.56 9.31 20.91
N ASP A 186 13.26 8.68 19.96
CA ASP A 186 13.46 9.22 18.61
C ASP A 186 12.46 8.65 17.59
N GLY A 187 11.66 7.64 17.96
CA GLY A 187 10.70 6.98 17.07
C GLY A 187 11.34 6.15 15.96
N VAL A 188 12.64 5.86 16.08
CA VAL A 188 13.46 5.15 15.09
C VAL A 188 13.76 3.73 15.58
N THR A 189 13.79 2.75 14.68
CA THR A 189 14.24 1.40 15.00
C THR A 189 15.72 1.26 14.68
N ARG A 190 16.56 0.98 15.68
CA ARG A 190 18.00 0.77 15.50
C ARG A 190 18.28 -0.70 15.22
N ASN A 191 18.92 -0.97 14.09
CA ASN A 191 19.35 -2.31 13.68
C ASN A 191 20.82 -2.54 14.04
N TYR A 192 21.10 -3.70 14.61
CA TYR A 192 22.46 -4.10 14.96
C TYR A 192 22.78 -5.50 14.47
N LEU A 193 24.04 -5.74 14.15
CA LEU A 193 24.63 -7.08 14.15
C LEU A 193 25.55 -7.22 15.35
N VAL A 194 25.26 -8.21 16.20
CA VAL A 194 26.03 -8.52 17.40
C VAL A 194 26.97 -9.68 17.10
N LEU A 195 28.26 -9.39 17.13
CA LEU A 195 29.33 -10.39 17.09
C LEU A 195 29.60 -10.80 18.53
N MET A 196 29.48 -12.08 18.87
CA MET A 196 29.61 -12.57 20.24
C MET A 196 30.46 -13.83 20.28
N ASP A 197 31.25 -13.99 21.32
CA ASP A 197 32.02 -15.20 21.57
C ASP A 197 31.20 -16.23 22.37
N ALA A 198 30.97 -17.41 21.81
CA ALA A 198 30.26 -18.52 22.42
C ALA A 198 31.00 -19.18 23.59
N VAL A 199 32.29 -18.88 23.80
CA VAL A 199 33.05 -19.32 24.98
C VAL A 199 32.64 -18.46 26.19
N PRO A 200 32.12 -19.03 27.28
CA PRO A 200 31.75 -18.27 28.47
C PRO A 200 32.90 -17.42 29.01
N GLY A 201 32.67 -16.13 29.22
CA GLY A 201 33.68 -15.16 29.67
C GLY A 201 34.56 -14.57 28.57
N GLY A 202 34.46 -15.07 27.33
CA GLY A 202 35.21 -14.57 26.18
C GLY A 202 36.63 -15.10 26.08
N THR A 203 37.12 -15.21 24.85
CA THR A 203 38.51 -15.55 24.53
C THR A 203 39.43 -14.33 24.49
N GLY A 204 38.87 -13.12 24.42
CA GLY A 204 39.58 -11.87 24.18
C GLY A 204 39.80 -11.57 22.69
N PHE A 205 39.35 -12.42 21.77
CA PHE A 205 39.46 -12.19 20.33
C PHE A 205 38.71 -10.93 19.91
N LEU A 206 37.49 -10.71 20.42
CA LEU A 206 36.69 -9.55 20.05
C LEU A 206 37.32 -8.27 20.61
N LYS A 207 37.83 -8.31 21.85
CA LYS A 207 38.60 -7.21 22.40
C LYS A 207 39.80 -6.82 21.51
N ALA A 208 40.57 -7.80 21.06
CA ALA A 208 41.74 -7.58 20.21
C ALA A 208 41.35 -6.97 18.85
N LEU A 209 40.25 -7.44 18.23
CA LEU A 209 39.73 -6.88 16.98
C LEU A 209 39.29 -5.42 17.14
N TYR A 210 38.61 -5.10 18.24
CA TYR A 210 38.17 -3.74 18.50
C TYR A 210 39.34 -2.79 18.82
N GLN A 211 40.32 -3.24 19.62
CA GLN A 211 41.46 -2.39 20.02
C GLN A 211 42.43 -2.08 18.88
N GLN A 212 42.35 -2.79 17.76
CA GLN A 212 43.13 -2.49 16.57
C GLN A 212 42.75 -1.10 16.03
N THR A 213 43.75 -0.25 15.82
CA THR A 213 43.55 1.13 15.35
C THR A 213 44.02 1.32 13.91
N ASP A 214 43.38 2.24 13.21
CA ASP A 214 43.83 2.70 11.90
C ASP A 214 44.98 3.71 11.99
N ASN A 215 45.38 4.25 10.84
CA ASN A 215 46.42 5.29 10.73
C ASN A 215 46.08 6.61 11.47
N GLN A 216 44.80 6.81 11.83
CA GLN A 216 44.31 7.97 12.58
C GLN A 216 44.11 7.65 14.07
N ASN A 217 44.62 6.49 14.55
CA ASN A 217 44.46 5.96 15.91
C ASN A 217 43.00 5.70 16.32
N ARG A 218 42.11 5.45 15.36
CA ARG A 218 40.70 5.13 15.64
C ARG A 218 40.53 3.63 15.78
N MET A 219 39.95 3.21 16.91
CA MET A 219 39.62 1.81 17.20
C MET A 219 38.64 1.21 16.17
N GLY A 220 38.48 -0.10 16.20
CA GLY A 220 37.57 -0.86 15.33
C GLY A 220 38.16 -1.28 13.99
N GLU A 221 39.45 -1.05 13.74
CA GLU A 221 40.07 -1.34 12.44
C GLU A 221 40.04 -2.83 12.09
N GLY A 222 40.16 -3.72 13.08
CA GLY A 222 40.06 -5.17 12.84
C GLY A 222 38.69 -5.60 12.31
N ILE A 223 37.62 -4.88 12.65
CA ILE A 223 36.29 -5.10 12.08
C ILE A 223 36.22 -4.57 10.65
N VAL A 224 36.77 -3.38 10.39
CA VAL A 224 36.82 -2.81 9.04
C VAL A 224 37.61 -3.72 8.09
N GLU A 225 38.70 -4.33 8.57
CA GLU A 225 39.47 -5.34 7.85
C GLU A 225 38.60 -6.57 7.50
N ILE A 226 37.79 -7.08 8.44
CA ILE A 226 36.85 -8.18 8.20
C ILE A 226 35.85 -7.83 7.08
N LEU A 227 35.23 -6.65 7.13
CA LEU A 227 34.29 -6.19 6.11
C LEU A 227 34.97 -6.05 4.74
N THR A 228 36.20 -5.51 4.73
CA THR A 228 37.01 -5.32 3.51
C THR A 228 37.39 -6.66 2.88
N LEU A 229 37.85 -7.62 3.69
CA LEU A 229 38.17 -8.98 3.22
C LEU A 229 36.95 -9.68 2.62
N ALA A 230 35.78 -9.55 3.27
CA ALA A 230 34.54 -10.07 2.74
C ALA A 230 34.20 -9.45 1.38
N LYS A 231 34.21 -8.11 1.28
CA LYS A 231 33.90 -7.38 0.04
C LYS A 231 34.82 -7.79 -1.11
N ASN A 232 36.13 -7.79 -0.85
CA ASN A 232 37.14 -8.19 -1.84
C ASN A 232 36.91 -9.63 -2.32
N ALA A 233 36.56 -10.56 -1.42
CA ALA A 233 36.26 -11.94 -1.79
C ALA A 233 34.98 -12.06 -2.63
N LEU A 234 33.93 -11.29 -2.32
CA LEU A 234 32.72 -11.25 -3.15
C LEU A 234 33.01 -10.69 -4.55
N GLU A 235 33.78 -9.60 -4.64
CA GLU A 235 34.10 -8.92 -5.90
C GLU A 235 34.99 -9.75 -6.82
N THR A 236 35.90 -10.54 -6.25
CA THR A 236 36.89 -11.32 -7.00
C THR A 236 36.53 -12.79 -7.22
N CYS A 237 35.42 -13.26 -6.62
CA CYS A 237 35.01 -14.64 -6.74
C CYS A 237 34.72 -15.03 -8.19
N ASP A 238 35.21 -16.20 -8.61
CA ASP A 238 35.01 -16.72 -9.96
C ASP A 238 33.52 -16.86 -10.33
N CYS A 239 32.64 -17.12 -9.35
CA CYS A 239 31.20 -17.21 -9.63
C CYS A 239 30.59 -15.88 -10.12
N ARG A 240 31.22 -14.74 -9.82
CA ARG A 240 30.79 -13.44 -10.35
C ARG A 240 31.12 -13.29 -11.82
N ARG A 241 32.20 -13.91 -12.30
CA ARG A 241 32.58 -13.91 -13.72
C ARG A 241 31.71 -14.82 -14.58
N LEU A 242 31.00 -15.76 -13.95
CA LEU A 242 30.09 -16.70 -14.62
C LEU A 242 28.71 -16.09 -14.94
N GLN A 243 28.51 -14.78 -14.70
CA GLN A 243 27.31 -13.95 -14.97
C GLN A 243 26.68 -14.06 -16.37
N GLN A 244 27.20 -14.88 -17.28
CA GLN A 244 26.77 -14.99 -18.69
C GLN A 244 25.98 -16.27 -19.02
N THR A 245 25.50 -17.00 -18.02
CA THR A 245 24.67 -18.21 -18.24
C THR A 245 23.40 -18.16 -17.39
N ASP A 246 22.32 -18.76 -17.88
CA ASP A 246 20.98 -18.80 -17.23
C ASP A 246 20.97 -19.47 -15.82
N ASP A 247 22.09 -20.04 -15.38
CA ASP A 247 22.30 -20.70 -14.07
C ASP A 247 23.11 -19.84 -13.06
N ASP A 248 23.07 -18.51 -13.12
CA ASP A 248 23.70 -17.66 -12.08
C ASP A 248 22.96 -17.82 -10.74
N THR A 249 23.73 -18.01 -9.67
CA THR A 249 23.23 -18.27 -8.32
C THR A 249 23.36 -17.07 -7.37
N ASP A 250 23.81 -15.91 -7.88
CA ASP A 250 24.04 -14.68 -7.10
C ASP A 250 24.77 -14.97 -5.77
N GLY A 251 25.82 -15.77 -5.87
CA GLY A 251 26.61 -16.24 -4.73
C GLY A 251 26.75 -17.76 -4.67
N CYS A 252 27.88 -18.23 -4.14
CA CYS A 252 28.19 -19.66 -4.04
C CYS A 252 28.82 -20.00 -2.68
N TYR A 253 28.97 -21.29 -2.39
CA TYR A 253 29.57 -21.77 -1.13
C TYR A 253 31.07 -21.41 -0.96
N ARG A 254 31.73 -20.98 -2.03
CA ARG A 254 33.12 -20.48 -1.98
C ARG A 254 33.21 -19.02 -1.53
N CYS A 255 32.15 -18.24 -1.74
CA CYS A 255 32.08 -16.85 -1.29
C CYS A 255 31.06 -16.72 -0.15
N ILE A 256 29.79 -16.44 -0.45
CA ILE A 256 28.82 -15.99 0.55
C ILE A 256 27.95 -17.09 1.17
N ARG A 257 27.70 -18.20 0.46
CA ARG A 257 26.77 -19.24 0.98
C ARG A 257 27.42 -20.09 2.06
N THR A 258 26.69 -20.37 3.13
CA THR A 258 27.13 -21.24 4.24
C THR A 258 26.05 -22.28 4.58
N TYR A 259 26.46 -23.47 5.04
CA TYR A 259 25.52 -24.55 5.36
C TYR A 259 24.55 -24.18 6.50
N HIS A 260 25.02 -23.47 7.53
CA HIS A 260 24.18 -23.08 8.66
C HIS A 260 23.12 -22.02 8.31
N MET A 261 23.27 -21.33 7.17
CA MET A 261 22.28 -20.37 6.64
C MET A 261 21.50 -20.88 5.43
N GLN A 262 21.59 -22.18 5.11
CA GLN A 262 20.95 -22.73 3.91
C GLN A 262 19.43 -22.46 3.86
N HIS A 263 18.76 -22.42 5.02
CA HIS A 263 17.34 -22.10 5.12
C HIS A 263 17.00 -20.64 4.74
N ARG A 264 17.96 -19.73 4.88
CA ARG A 264 17.88 -18.30 4.50
C ARG A 264 18.59 -18.00 3.18
N ALA A 265 19.09 -19.01 2.47
CA ALA A 265 19.91 -18.83 1.26
C ALA A 265 19.20 -18.07 0.13
N LYS A 266 17.86 -18.02 0.12
CA LYS A 266 17.07 -17.23 -0.84
C LYS A 266 17.21 -15.72 -0.64
N ASN A 267 17.52 -15.27 0.58
CA ASN A 267 17.65 -13.85 0.93
C ASN A 267 19.10 -13.34 0.83
N ILE A 268 20.07 -14.24 0.61
CA ILE A 268 21.49 -13.92 0.61
C ILE A 268 21.94 -13.64 -0.82
N SER A 269 22.39 -12.40 -1.08
CA SER A 269 22.82 -11.94 -2.40
C SER A 269 24.28 -11.47 -2.39
N ARG A 270 25.08 -11.91 -3.38
CA ARG A 270 26.46 -11.46 -3.56
C ARG A 270 26.51 -10.00 -3.97
N GLU A 271 25.75 -9.60 -5.00
CA GLU A 271 25.79 -8.21 -5.48
C GLU A 271 25.29 -7.23 -4.41
N ARG A 272 24.21 -7.59 -3.69
CA ARG A 272 23.74 -6.79 -2.55
C ARG A 272 24.78 -6.72 -1.44
N GLY A 273 25.46 -7.82 -1.13
CA GLY A 273 26.53 -7.85 -0.14
C GLY A 273 27.70 -6.92 -0.48
N ILE A 274 28.09 -6.81 -1.75
CA ILE A 274 29.16 -5.89 -2.20
C ILE A 274 28.77 -4.44 -1.93
N LEU A 275 27.53 -4.05 -2.24
CA LEU A 275 27.00 -2.71 -2.02
C LEU A 275 26.97 -2.39 -0.52
N LEU A 276 26.31 -3.25 0.27
CA LEU A 276 26.16 -3.05 1.71
C LEU A 276 27.52 -2.94 2.42
N LEU A 277 28.46 -3.85 2.12
CA LEU A 277 29.80 -3.78 2.70
C LEU A 277 30.55 -2.50 2.27
N GLY A 278 30.39 -2.07 1.02
CA GLY A 278 30.94 -0.82 0.53
C GLY A 278 30.47 0.39 1.34
N ASP A 279 29.15 0.47 1.59
CA ASP A 279 28.56 1.54 2.39
C ASP A 279 29.06 1.52 3.84
N LEU A 280 29.10 0.34 4.47
CA LEU A 280 29.61 0.20 5.84
C LEU A 280 31.09 0.59 5.95
N ILE A 281 31.94 0.20 4.99
CA ILE A 281 33.36 0.57 4.95
C ILE A 281 33.52 2.08 4.77
N ASN A 282 32.79 2.69 3.82
CA ASN A 282 32.82 4.13 3.59
C ASN A 282 32.37 4.91 4.84
N ALA A 283 31.36 4.42 5.55
CA ALA A 283 30.90 5.02 6.80
C ALA A 283 31.96 4.85 7.91
N ALA A 284 32.58 3.67 8.00
CA ALA A 284 33.66 3.36 8.95
C ALA A 284 34.90 4.24 8.72
N ASP A 285 35.26 4.56 7.48
CA ASP A 285 36.40 5.41 7.15
C ASP A 285 36.25 6.83 7.68
N ASN A 286 35.01 7.26 7.94
CA ASN A 286 34.66 8.57 8.49
C ASN A 286 34.27 8.52 9.98
N ARG A 287 34.54 7.40 10.67
CA ARG A 287 34.20 7.23 12.09
C ARG A 287 34.94 8.20 13.01
N VAL A 288 34.30 8.57 14.11
CA VAL A 288 34.87 9.33 15.24
C VAL A 288 34.67 8.57 16.54
N VAL A 289 35.47 8.88 17.56
CA VAL A 289 35.34 8.26 18.90
C VAL A 289 34.05 8.76 19.56
N LYS A 290 33.30 7.83 20.18
CA LYS A 290 32.05 8.05 20.91
C LYS A 290 32.10 7.31 22.24
N ASP A 291 31.32 7.73 23.23
CA ASP A 291 31.26 7.01 24.51
C ASP A 291 30.40 5.73 24.38
N ALA A 292 29.31 5.78 23.61
CA ALA A 292 28.44 4.64 23.29
C ALA A 292 27.77 4.81 21.90
N LEU A 293 27.25 3.72 21.32
CA LEU A 293 26.48 3.82 20.06
C LEU A 293 25.21 4.64 20.19
N ASP A 294 24.65 4.73 21.40
CA ASP A 294 23.43 5.47 21.67
C ASP A 294 23.61 6.98 21.40
N GLU A 295 24.85 7.49 21.40
CA GLU A 295 25.21 8.88 21.06
C GLU A 295 25.24 9.17 19.56
N ILE A 296 25.29 8.12 18.72
CA ILE A 296 25.16 8.29 17.28
C ILE A 296 23.70 8.66 17.04
N LYS A 297 23.48 9.92 16.63
CA LYS A 297 22.17 10.36 16.18
C LYS A 297 21.88 9.64 14.88
N VAL A 298 21.00 8.67 14.95
CA VAL A 298 20.40 8.09 13.75
C VAL A 298 19.34 9.09 13.31
N ASP A 299 19.76 10.20 12.70
CA ASP A 299 18.84 11.05 11.96
C ASP A 299 18.44 10.23 10.73
N ALA A 300 17.41 9.39 10.89
CA ALA A 300 16.87 8.61 9.79
C ALA A 300 16.37 9.61 8.74
N LEU A 301 17.05 9.65 7.59
CA LEU A 301 16.64 10.51 6.48
C LEU A 301 15.22 10.16 6.01
N PHE A 302 14.82 8.91 6.23
CA PHE A 302 13.56 8.32 5.84
C PHE A 302 12.81 7.83 7.09
N GLY A 303 11.48 7.92 7.06
CA GLY A 303 10.61 7.38 8.12
C GLY A 303 10.49 5.86 8.06
N SER A 304 10.86 5.23 6.94
CA SER A 304 10.74 3.79 6.74
C SER A 304 11.74 3.23 5.73
N VAL A 305 11.95 1.92 5.79
CA VAL A 305 12.74 1.17 4.81
C VAL A 305 12.14 1.26 3.40
N LEU A 306 10.79 1.33 3.31
CA LEU A 306 10.09 1.45 2.04
C LEU A 306 10.35 2.81 1.37
N GLU A 307 10.36 3.90 2.14
CA GLU A 307 10.74 5.23 1.67
C GLU A 307 12.16 5.25 1.10
N LYS A 308 13.12 4.67 1.83
CA LYS A 308 14.51 4.54 1.36
C LYS A 308 14.57 3.76 0.06
N ARG A 309 13.89 2.62 -0.01
CA ARG A 309 13.83 1.76 -1.19
C ARG A 309 13.27 2.50 -2.41
N PHE A 310 12.26 3.34 -2.23
CA PHE A 310 11.72 4.19 -3.30
C PHE A 310 12.79 5.14 -3.84
N VAL A 311 13.51 5.84 -2.96
CA VAL A 311 14.56 6.80 -3.36
C VAL A 311 15.74 6.09 -4.03
N ASP A 312 16.19 4.97 -3.49
CA ASP A 312 17.28 4.17 -4.06
C ASP A 312 16.91 3.70 -5.48
N ARG A 313 15.69 3.19 -5.66
CA ARG A 313 15.20 2.74 -6.98
C ARG A 313 15.05 3.90 -7.96
N LEU A 314 14.57 5.06 -7.50
CA LEU A 314 14.47 6.27 -8.31
C LEU A 314 15.83 6.79 -8.76
N ARG A 315 16.79 6.85 -7.83
CA ARG A 315 18.17 7.23 -8.13
C ARG A 315 18.77 6.29 -9.17
N GLN A 316 18.67 4.98 -8.96
CA GLN A 316 19.19 3.98 -9.90
C GLN A 316 18.58 4.16 -11.29
N TRP A 317 17.25 4.29 -11.39
CA TRP A 317 16.58 4.51 -12.67
C TRP A 317 17.05 5.80 -13.36
N ILE A 318 17.28 6.89 -12.62
CA ILE A 318 17.80 8.14 -13.18
C ILE A 318 19.22 7.97 -13.70
N GLU A 319 20.09 7.31 -12.94
CA GLU A 319 21.48 7.03 -13.32
C GLU A 319 21.52 6.14 -14.58
N ASP A 320 20.64 5.15 -14.69
CA ASP A 320 20.48 4.29 -15.88
C ASP A 320 20.04 5.08 -17.13
N GLN A 321 19.21 6.11 -16.94
CA GLN A 321 18.83 7.06 -18.00
C GLN A 321 19.91 8.11 -18.28
N LYS A 322 21.09 8.02 -17.64
CA LYS A 322 22.18 9.00 -17.70
C LYS A 322 21.78 10.39 -17.20
N GLY A 323 20.80 10.46 -16.30
CA GLY A 323 20.41 11.67 -15.60
C GLY A 323 21.42 12.07 -14.52
N GLN A 324 21.19 13.23 -13.93
CA GLN A 324 21.99 13.74 -12.81
C GLN A 324 21.19 13.62 -11.51
N TRP A 325 21.84 13.22 -10.43
CA TRP A 325 21.25 13.11 -9.10
C TRP A 325 22.12 13.83 -8.07
N HIS A 326 21.52 14.73 -7.29
CA HIS A 326 22.22 15.52 -6.28
C HIS A 326 21.39 15.65 -5.01
N GLU A 327 22.04 15.52 -3.86
CA GLU A 327 21.46 15.94 -2.58
C GLU A 327 21.41 17.47 -2.51
N SER A 328 20.31 18.00 -1.99
CA SER A 328 20.10 19.44 -1.85
C SER A 328 19.26 19.75 -0.60
N LEU A 329 19.35 20.99 -0.12
CA LEU A 329 18.39 21.51 0.84
C LEU A 329 17.15 22.02 0.11
N ILE A 330 15.97 21.50 0.47
CA ILE A 330 14.65 21.88 -0.05
C ILE A 330 13.81 22.30 1.14
N ASN A 331 13.30 23.54 1.14
CA ASN A 331 12.53 24.13 2.24
C ASN A 331 13.21 24.00 3.64
N GLY A 332 14.54 24.06 3.68
CA GLY A 332 15.32 23.95 4.92
C GLY A 332 15.52 22.51 5.42
N LYS A 333 15.01 21.50 4.72
CA LYS A 333 15.22 20.07 4.99
C LYS A 333 16.09 19.44 3.91
N ARG A 334 16.70 18.29 4.22
CA ARG A 334 17.40 17.47 3.20
C ARG A 334 16.37 16.93 2.20
N GLY A 335 16.76 16.88 0.93
CA GLY A 335 16.00 16.30 -0.16
C GLY A 335 16.90 16.11 -1.39
N PHE A 336 16.29 15.84 -2.54
CA PHE A 336 17.04 15.47 -3.75
C PHE A 336 16.62 16.30 -4.96
N ARG A 337 17.59 16.60 -5.81
CA ARG A 337 17.40 17.24 -7.12
C ARG A 337 17.91 16.34 -8.22
N PHE A 338 17.15 16.24 -9.30
CA PHE A 338 17.57 15.46 -10.45
C PHE A 338 17.05 16.02 -11.77
N VAL A 339 17.70 15.64 -12.87
CA VAL A 339 17.33 16.07 -14.22
C VAL A 339 17.12 14.84 -15.10
N ILE A 340 15.97 14.77 -15.77
CA ILE A 340 15.59 13.66 -16.65
C ILE A 340 14.58 14.09 -17.73
N GLY A 341 14.39 13.24 -18.74
CA GLY A 341 13.38 13.39 -19.78
C GLY A 341 13.90 14.03 -21.07
N LYS A 342 13.04 14.07 -22.09
CA LYS A 342 13.27 14.79 -23.36
C LYS A 342 12.00 15.57 -23.71
N PRO A 343 11.99 16.92 -23.58
CA PRO A 343 13.08 17.78 -23.11
C PRO A 343 13.50 17.49 -21.66
N GLU A 344 14.74 17.81 -21.33
CA GLU A 344 15.25 17.71 -19.96
C GLU A 344 14.43 18.60 -19.03
N ARG A 345 14.02 18.04 -17.88
CA ARG A 345 13.30 18.76 -16.82
C ARG A 345 14.02 18.58 -15.50
N SER A 346 14.07 19.63 -14.70
CA SER A 346 14.59 19.58 -13.34
C SER A 346 13.47 19.21 -12.38
N TRP A 347 13.79 18.32 -11.44
CA TRP A 347 12.87 17.83 -10.43
C TRP A 347 13.46 18.01 -9.03
N GLU A 348 12.59 18.32 -8.08
CA GLU A 348 12.87 18.44 -6.65
C GLU A 348 12.02 17.42 -5.88
N LEU A 349 12.67 16.54 -5.12
CA LEU A 349 12.04 15.58 -4.23
C LEU A 349 12.23 16.03 -2.77
N GLU A 350 11.19 16.64 -2.21
CA GLU A 350 11.12 17.05 -0.80
C GLU A 350 10.69 15.87 0.08
N LEU A 351 11.37 15.66 1.20
CA LEU A 351 11.06 14.61 2.17
C LEU A 351 10.04 15.07 3.20
N GLN A 352 9.05 14.23 3.46
CA GLN A 352 8.04 14.37 4.52
C GLN A 352 7.40 15.78 4.57
N PRO A 353 6.88 16.29 3.43
CA PRO A 353 6.16 17.56 3.35
C PRO A 353 4.90 17.57 4.22
N GLN A 354 4.51 18.74 4.72
CA GLN A 354 3.24 18.90 5.44
C GLN A 354 2.21 19.56 4.51
N LEU A 355 1.06 18.93 4.35
CA LEU A 355 -0.08 19.45 3.61
C LEU A 355 -1.26 19.69 4.56
N GLY A 356 -1.87 20.87 4.48
CA GLY A 356 -3.09 21.17 5.21
C GLY A 356 -3.80 22.38 4.59
N SER A 357 -4.62 23.05 5.40
CA SER A 357 -5.48 24.15 4.93
C SER A 357 -4.69 25.29 4.27
N ALA A 358 -3.48 25.59 4.77
CA ALA A 358 -2.58 26.58 4.19
C ALA A 358 -2.13 26.22 2.76
N GLN A 359 -2.09 24.93 2.42
CA GLN A 359 -1.73 24.41 1.10
C GLN A 359 -2.96 24.18 0.20
N GLY A 360 -4.18 24.42 0.72
CA GLY A 360 -5.44 24.15 0.02
C GLY A 360 -5.98 22.74 0.20
N VAL A 361 -5.42 21.96 1.14
CA VAL A 361 -5.86 20.59 1.44
C VAL A 361 -6.72 20.60 2.70
N SER A 362 -7.94 20.09 2.62
CA SER A 362 -8.93 20.15 3.71
C SER A 362 -8.62 19.20 4.86
N ILE A 363 -8.01 18.04 4.58
CA ILE A 363 -7.59 17.05 5.57
C ILE A 363 -6.08 17.10 5.68
N ALA A 364 -5.58 17.53 6.84
CA ALA A 364 -4.14 17.63 7.05
C ALA A 364 -3.47 16.26 6.95
N CYS A 365 -2.37 16.18 6.20
CA CYS A 365 -1.63 14.95 5.96
C CYS A 365 -0.16 15.24 5.69
N GLN A 366 0.64 14.18 5.80
CA GLN A 366 2.06 14.20 5.51
C GLN A 366 2.34 13.10 4.49
N PRO A 367 2.41 13.42 3.19
CA PRO A 367 2.98 12.51 2.20
C PRO A 367 4.44 12.18 2.56
N ASP A 368 4.93 11.04 2.08
CA ASP A 368 6.32 10.65 2.29
C ASP A 368 7.26 11.54 1.46
N PHE A 369 6.82 11.88 0.24
CA PHE A 369 7.55 12.78 -0.64
C PHE A 369 6.64 13.78 -1.35
N MET A 370 7.18 14.95 -1.66
CA MET A 370 6.60 15.86 -2.64
C MET A 370 7.57 16.02 -3.80
N LEU A 371 7.15 15.60 -4.99
CA LEU A 371 7.90 15.81 -6.21
C LEU A 371 7.42 17.06 -6.94
N ARG A 372 8.34 17.97 -7.28
CA ARG A 372 8.05 19.20 -8.03
C ARG A 372 8.92 19.28 -9.28
N SER A 373 8.34 19.72 -10.39
CA SER A 373 9.10 20.09 -11.58
C SER A 373 9.36 21.59 -11.62
N ASP A 374 10.40 22.00 -12.32
CA ASP A 374 10.61 23.37 -12.76
C ASP A 374 9.61 23.85 -13.83
N ASP A 375 8.91 22.93 -14.51
CA ASP A 375 7.83 23.23 -15.45
C ASP A 375 6.52 23.52 -14.70
N SER A 376 6.07 24.78 -14.75
CA SER A 376 4.84 25.23 -14.07
C SER A 376 3.55 24.60 -14.60
N ASN A 377 3.58 23.93 -15.76
CA ASN A 377 2.43 23.20 -16.28
C ASN A 377 2.26 21.81 -15.64
N ILE A 378 3.27 21.35 -14.90
CA ILE A 378 3.24 20.06 -14.21
C ILE A 378 2.87 20.30 -12.75
N LYS A 379 1.75 19.73 -12.33
CA LYS A 379 1.32 19.79 -10.92
C LYS A 379 2.32 19.04 -10.03
N PRO A 380 2.63 19.56 -8.84
CA PRO A 380 3.37 18.81 -7.83
C PRO A 380 2.70 17.48 -7.48
N ILE A 381 3.48 16.44 -7.19
CA ILE A 381 3.00 15.09 -6.93
C ILE A 381 3.26 14.74 -5.46
N ALA A 382 2.20 14.51 -4.70
CA ALA A 382 2.26 13.95 -3.36
C ALA A 382 2.40 12.42 -3.46
N ILE A 383 3.52 11.88 -3.01
CA ILE A 383 3.85 10.47 -3.11
C ILE A 383 3.68 9.81 -1.75
N PHE A 384 2.97 8.69 -1.73
CA PHE A 384 2.77 7.83 -0.58
C PHE A 384 3.38 6.46 -0.86
N THR A 385 4.13 5.96 0.10
CA THR A 385 4.76 4.66 0.10
C THR A 385 4.06 3.76 1.11
N ASP A 386 3.15 2.93 0.62
CA ASP A 386 2.19 2.22 1.46
C ASP A 386 2.66 0.79 1.77
N GLY A 387 2.86 0.52 3.07
CA GLY A 387 3.13 -0.82 3.58
C GLY A 387 1.84 -1.61 3.86
N PHE A 388 1.68 -2.79 3.24
CA PHE A 388 0.45 -3.60 3.37
C PHE A 388 0.02 -3.85 4.82
N GLU A 389 0.92 -4.34 5.67
CA GLU A 389 0.60 -4.67 7.07
C GLU A 389 0.19 -3.44 7.89
N PHE A 390 0.79 -2.28 7.60
CA PHE A 390 0.57 -1.04 8.36
C PHE A 390 -0.70 -0.30 7.97
N HIS A 391 -1.10 -0.35 6.69
CA HIS A 391 -2.28 0.36 6.19
C HIS A 391 -3.53 -0.52 6.19
N VAL A 392 -3.40 -1.77 5.74
CA VAL A 392 -4.53 -2.72 5.66
C VAL A 392 -4.87 -3.32 7.02
N GLU A 393 -3.87 -3.48 7.90
CA GLU A 393 -4.02 -4.07 9.24
C GLU A 393 -4.95 -5.31 9.25
N PRO A 394 -4.65 -6.36 8.45
CA PRO A 394 -5.59 -7.43 8.12
C PRO A 394 -6.11 -8.21 9.34
N GLU A 395 -5.36 -8.21 10.44
CA GLU A 395 -5.70 -8.89 11.70
C GLU A 395 -6.61 -8.06 12.63
N LYS A 396 -6.79 -6.76 12.35
CA LYS A 396 -7.56 -5.82 13.18
C LYS A 396 -8.92 -5.54 12.58
N SER A 397 -9.93 -5.35 13.44
CA SER A 397 -11.28 -4.97 13.03
C SER A 397 -11.33 -3.60 12.34
N GLU A 398 -10.51 -2.67 12.82
CA GLU A 398 -10.30 -1.34 12.23
C GLU A 398 -9.04 -1.33 11.36
N CYS A 399 -8.96 -0.42 10.40
CA CYS A 399 -7.79 -0.22 9.53
C CYS A 399 -7.63 1.24 9.14
N ARG A 400 -6.52 1.59 8.47
CA ARG A 400 -6.21 2.96 8.07
C ARG A 400 -6.74 3.36 6.69
N LEU A 401 -7.26 2.40 5.92
CA LEU A 401 -7.62 2.59 4.51
C LEU A 401 -8.61 3.73 4.27
N THR A 402 -9.59 3.91 5.16
CA THR A 402 -10.55 5.02 5.05
C THR A 402 -9.87 6.38 5.21
N ASP A 403 -9.05 6.55 6.26
CA ASP A 403 -8.27 7.77 6.49
C ASP A 403 -7.28 8.03 5.35
N ASP A 404 -6.63 6.97 4.84
CA ASP A 404 -5.72 7.02 3.70
C ASP A 404 -6.41 7.53 2.42
N VAL A 405 -7.58 7.01 2.10
CA VAL A 405 -8.37 7.42 0.93
C VAL A 405 -8.87 8.85 1.10
N GLN A 406 -9.36 9.23 2.29
CA GLN A 406 -9.82 10.58 2.58
C GLN A 406 -8.72 11.63 2.39
N LYS A 407 -7.51 11.36 2.90
CA LYS A 407 -6.35 12.26 2.72
C LYS A 407 -5.99 12.43 1.25
N ARG A 408 -5.95 11.34 0.48
CA ARG A 408 -5.64 11.37 -0.96
C ARG A 408 -6.72 12.11 -1.76
N ARG A 409 -7.99 11.82 -1.47
CA ARG A 409 -9.14 12.54 -2.05
C ARG A 409 -9.03 14.04 -1.77
N SER A 410 -8.76 14.43 -0.53
CA SER A 410 -8.60 15.84 -0.14
C SER A 410 -7.46 16.55 -0.89
N ILE A 411 -6.35 15.85 -1.17
CA ILE A 411 -5.25 16.39 -1.99
C ILE A 411 -5.73 16.61 -3.44
N LEU A 412 -6.44 15.64 -4.03
CA LEU A 412 -6.94 15.75 -5.40
C LEU A 412 -8.01 16.84 -5.54
N GLU A 413 -8.96 16.92 -4.61
CA GLU A 413 -10.03 17.93 -4.57
C GLU A 413 -9.49 19.37 -4.47
N SER A 414 -8.26 19.56 -3.98
CA SER A 414 -7.62 20.88 -3.99
C SER A 414 -7.35 21.42 -5.39
N GLY A 415 -7.30 20.54 -6.41
CA GLY A 415 -6.95 20.86 -7.80
C GLY A 415 -5.49 21.26 -8.02
N ARG A 416 -4.66 21.26 -6.97
CA ARG A 416 -3.28 21.79 -6.99
C ARG A 416 -2.20 20.72 -7.11
N TYR A 417 -2.53 19.48 -6.77
CA TYR A 417 -1.57 18.38 -6.65
C TYR A 417 -2.08 17.14 -7.37
N LEU A 418 -1.15 16.27 -7.74
CA LEU A 418 -1.42 14.87 -8.07
C LEU A 418 -1.07 13.98 -6.88
N VAL A 419 -1.62 12.77 -6.85
CA VAL A 419 -1.30 11.76 -5.84
C VAL A 419 -0.67 10.54 -6.50
N TRP A 420 0.34 9.96 -5.88
CA TRP A 420 0.91 8.69 -6.31
C TRP A 420 1.12 7.76 -5.14
N SER A 421 0.45 6.60 -5.15
CA SER A 421 0.63 5.56 -4.13
C SER A 421 1.47 4.43 -4.70
N ILE A 422 2.51 4.01 -3.98
CA ILE A 422 3.45 2.96 -4.38
C ILE A 422 3.61 1.97 -3.23
N THR A 423 3.60 0.67 -3.53
CA THR A 423 3.78 -0.39 -2.53
C THR A 423 5.16 -1.04 -2.61
N TRP A 424 5.51 -1.82 -1.57
CA TRP A 424 6.75 -2.61 -1.54
C TRP A 424 6.96 -3.47 -2.79
N ASN A 425 5.92 -4.16 -3.23
CA ASN A 425 6.00 -5.07 -4.37
C ASN A 425 6.21 -4.34 -5.70
N ASP A 426 5.75 -3.09 -5.82
CA ASP A 426 5.93 -2.30 -7.04
C ASP A 426 7.40 -1.87 -7.23
N LEU A 427 8.17 -1.85 -6.13
CA LEU A 427 9.60 -1.53 -6.11
C LEU A 427 10.51 -2.77 -6.24
N ALA A 428 9.96 -3.93 -6.61
CA ALA A 428 10.75 -5.10 -7.00
C ALA A 428 11.13 -5.02 -8.49
N ASP A 429 12.19 -5.70 -8.92
CA ASP A 429 12.64 -5.70 -10.32
C ASP A 429 11.50 -6.06 -11.28
N ALA A 430 11.47 -5.43 -12.47
CA ALA A 430 10.33 -5.54 -13.39
C ALA A 430 10.02 -6.99 -13.81
N ASP A 431 11.03 -7.86 -13.85
CA ASP A 431 10.88 -9.28 -14.19
C ASP A 431 10.44 -10.14 -13.00
N ALA A 432 10.52 -9.61 -11.77
CA ALA A 432 10.08 -10.32 -10.58
C ALA A 432 8.56 -10.56 -10.65
N GLU A 433 8.14 -11.79 -10.37
CA GLU A 433 6.72 -12.15 -10.40
C GLU A 433 5.88 -11.29 -9.45
N ASP A 434 6.46 -10.92 -8.30
CA ASP A 434 5.82 -10.06 -7.31
C ASP A 434 5.61 -8.62 -7.81
N ALA A 435 6.42 -8.14 -8.75
CA ALA A 435 6.29 -6.80 -9.33
C ALA A 435 5.19 -6.72 -10.38
N LYS A 436 4.85 -7.82 -11.05
CA LYS A 436 3.86 -7.83 -12.13
C LYS A 436 2.47 -7.51 -11.59
N LEU A 437 1.83 -6.52 -12.21
CA LEU A 437 0.46 -6.14 -11.89
C LEU A 437 -0.29 -5.82 -13.18
N SER A 438 -1.56 -6.23 -13.21
CA SER A 438 -2.53 -5.71 -14.16
C SER A 438 -3.76 -5.35 -13.36
N PHE A 439 -4.39 -4.23 -13.70
CA PHE A 439 -5.63 -3.78 -13.04
C PHE A 439 -6.79 -3.62 -14.03
N LEU A 440 -6.52 -3.47 -15.33
CA LEU A 440 -7.54 -3.45 -16.40
C LEU A 440 -7.64 -4.79 -17.12
N HIS A 441 -8.84 -5.08 -17.64
CA HIS A 441 -9.02 -6.23 -18.51
C HIS A 441 -8.27 -6.06 -19.84
N LYS A 442 -7.69 -7.16 -20.35
CA LYS A 442 -6.89 -7.17 -21.58
C LYS A 442 -7.57 -6.51 -22.80
N PRO A 443 -8.88 -6.70 -23.07
CA PRO A 443 -9.56 -5.99 -24.15
C PRO A 443 -9.58 -4.46 -23.99
N VAL A 444 -9.63 -3.94 -22.76
CA VAL A 444 -9.52 -2.49 -22.48
C VAL A 444 -8.13 -2.01 -22.87
N VAL A 445 -7.08 -2.72 -22.45
CA VAL A 445 -5.72 -2.32 -22.78
C VAL A 445 -5.43 -2.42 -24.28
N ASP A 446 -5.70 -3.59 -24.88
CA ASP A 446 -5.26 -3.90 -26.24
C ASP A 446 -6.15 -3.24 -27.31
N ASN A 447 -7.46 -3.17 -27.11
CA ASN A 447 -8.38 -2.66 -28.13
C ASN A 447 -8.77 -1.20 -27.91
N VAL A 448 -8.81 -0.74 -26.66
CA VAL A 448 -9.24 0.63 -26.34
C VAL A 448 -8.02 1.54 -26.18
N LEU A 449 -7.11 1.23 -25.25
CA LEU A 449 -6.00 2.13 -24.95
C LEU A 449 -4.95 2.15 -26.06
N LYS A 450 -4.42 0.97 -26.46
CA LYS A 450 -3.36 0.88 -27.48
C LYS A 450 -3.80 1.30 -28.89
N ILE A 451 -5.10 1.24 -29.18
CA ILE A 451 -5.64 1.57 -30.51
C ILE A 451 -6.39 2.91 -30.44
N HIS A 452 -7.57 2.93 -29.81
CA HIS A 452 -8.44 4.11 -29.86
C HIS A 452 -7.80 5.34 -29.19
N ALA A 453 -7.35 5.21 -27.95
CA ALA A 453 -6.81 6.35 -27.20
C ALA A 453 -5.48 6.86 -27.81
N VAL A 454 -4.58 5.94 -28.18
CA VAL A 454 -3.33 6.28 -28.89
C VAL A 454 -3.60 6.98 -30.22
N ASN A 455 -4.56 6.51 -31.02
CA ASN A 455 -4.90 7.16 -32.29
C ASN A 455 -5.51 8.55 -32.06
N THR A 456 -6.34 8.71 -31.03
CA THR A 456 -6.92 10.00 -30.64
C THR A 456 -5.84 11.01 -30.26
N LEU A 457 -4.88 10.60 -29.44
CA LEU A 457 -3.75 11.44 -29.04
C LEU A 457 -2.87 11.82 -30.24
N LYS A 458 -2.55 10.87 -31.11
CA LYS A 458 -1.77 11.12 -32.34
C LYS A 458 -2.49 12.09 -33.28
N ALA A 459 -3.80 11.92 -33.48
CA ALA A 459 -4.59 12.83 -34.30
C ALA A 459 -4.61 14.26 -33.73
N ALA A 460 -4.63 14.39 -32.40
CA ALA A 460 -4.52 15.68 -31.71
C ALA A 460 -3.07 16.20 -31.58
N SER A 461 -2.07 15.51 -32.15
CA SER A 461 -0.63 15.83 -32.00
C SER A 461 -0.17 15.94 -30.54
N LYS A 462 -0.78 15.17 -29.63
CA LYS A 462 -0.41 15.11 -28.22
C LYS A 462 0.62 14.01 -27.96
N PRO A 463 1.54 14.20 -26.99
CA PRO A 463 2.45 13.15 -26.55
C PRO A 463 1.69 11.90 -26.09
N VAL A 464 2.21 10.72 -26.38
CA VAL A 464 1.57 9.43 -26.06
C VAL A 464 2.40 8.71 -24.99
N PRO A 465 1.89 8.58 -23.75
CA PRO A 465 2.48 7.70 -22.75
C PRO A 465 2.51 6.25 -23.25
N ASP A 466 3.51 5.47 -22.84
CA ASP A 466 3.54 4.04 -23.18
C ASP A 466 2.44 3.30 -22.40
N VAL A 467 1.38 2.91 -23.11
CA VAL A 467 0.22 2.21 -22.54
C VAL A 467 0.63 0.95 -21.78
N SER A 468 1.71 0.28 -22.17
CA SER A 468 2.16 -0.95 -21.51
C SER A 468 2.64 -0.69 -20.08
N THR A 469 3.32 0.44 -19.85
CA THR A 469 3.80 0.85 -18.53
C THR A 469 2.71 1.56 -17.72
N VAL A 470 1.88 2.39 -18.37
CA VAL A 470 0.74 3.06 -17.72
C VAL A 470 -0.33 2.10 -17.18
N THR A 471 -0.45 0.90 -17.76
CA THR A 471 -1.40 -0.13 -17.30
C THR A 471 -0.76 -1.23 -16.43
N SER A 472 0.48 -1.02 -16.01
CA SER A 472 1.26 -1.93 -15.17
C SER A 472 1.15 -1.55 -13.67
N ASN A 473 2.15 -1.93 -12.87
CA ASN A 473 2.26 -1.58 -11.46
C ASN A 473 2.51 -0.08 -11.22
N ALA A 474 2.34 0.38 -9.98
CA ALA A 474 2.42 1.81 -9.64
C ALA A 474 3.78 2.46 -9.92
N TRP A 475 4.89 1.70 -9.83
CA TRP A 475 6.24 2.16 -10.17
C TRP A 475 6.38 2.42 -11.68
N GLU A 476 5.94 1.47 -12.50
CA GLU A 476 5.94 1.61 -13.97
C GLU A 476 5.06 2.78 -14.43
N GLN A 477 3.90 2.97 -13.78
CA GLN A 477 3.06 4.13 -14.02
C GLN A 477 3.81 5.44 -13.68
N PHE A 478 4.49 5.48 -12.54
CA PHE A 478 5.22 6.67 -12.06
C PHE A 478 6.31 7.09 -13.04
N ILE A 479 7.17 6.16 -13.47
CA ILE A 479 8.23 6.46 -14.43
C ILE A 479 7.66 6.81 -15.81
N SER A 480 6.51 6.25 -16.20
CA SER A 480 5.81 6.62 -17.43
C SER A 480 5.32 8.06 -17.36
N TYR A 481 4.85 8.51 -16.19
CA TYR A 481 4.46 9.91 -15.97
C TYR A 481 5.66 10.84 -16.05
N LEU A 482 6.80 10.51 -15.43
CA LEU A 482 8.02 11.33 -15.53
C LEU A 482 8.52 11.47 -16.98
N ASN A 483 8.34 10.44 -17.80
CA ASN A 483 8.68 10.48 -19.22
C ASN A 483 7.66 11.28 -20.07
N CYS A 484 6.39 11.28 -19.67
CA CYS A 484 5.30 11.96 -20.37
C CYS A 484 4.35 12.69 -19.39
N PRO A 485 4.79 13.78 -18.75
CA PRO A 485 4.03 14.48 -17.71
C PRO A 485 3.02 15.45 -18.33
N VAL A 486 2.13 14.93 -19.18
CA VAL A 486 1.12 15.71 -19.89
C VAL A 486 -0.26 15.25 -19.42
N GLU A 487 -0.85 16.01 -18.50
CA GLU A 487 -2.13 15.68 -17.84
C GLU A 487 -3.23 15.33 -18.84
N ASP A 488 -3.32 16.10 -19.92
CA ASP A 488 -4.25 15.87 -21.03
C ASP A 488 -4.13 14.50 -21.70
N SER A 489 -2.90 14.00 -21.83
CA SER A 489 -2.66 12.69 -22.44
C SER A 489 -3.11 11.56 -21.52
N TRP A 490 -2.86 11.71 -20.21
CA TRP A 490 -3.32 10.77 -19.20
C TRP A 490 -4.84 10.79 -19.04
N ARG A 491 -5.46 11.96 -19.10
CA ARG A 491 -6.92 12.13 -19.10
C ARG A 491 -7.58 11.36 -20.25
N VAL A 492 -7.08 11.51 -21.48
CA VAL A 492 -7.61 10.77 -22.64
C VAL A 492 -7.50 9.27 -22.44
N LEU A 493 -6.41 8.76 -21.85
CA LEU A 493 -6.28 7.33 -21.53
C LEU A 493 -7.31 6.90 -20.48
N ALA A 494 -7.44 7.63 -19.38
CA ALA A 494 -8.36 7.34 -18.29
C ALA A 494 -9.83 7.33 -18.75
N GLU A 495 -10.25 8.38 -19.44
CA GLU A 495 -11.63 8.51 -19.94
C GLU A 495 -11.92 7.49 -21.05
N SER A 496 -10.96 7.23 -21.95
CA SER A 496 -11.15 6.22 -23.00
C SER A 496 -11.34 4.82 -22.42
N ALA A 497 -10.64 4.46 -21.34
CA ALA A 497 -10.71 3.14 -20.72
C ALA A 497 -12.15 2.73 -20.38
N ALA A 498 -12.97 3.67 -19.93
CA ALA A 498 -14.38 3.46 -19.63
C ALA A 498 -15.31 3.87 -20.79
N GLY A 499 -15.09 5.05 -21.36
CA GLY A 499 -15.99 5.72 -22.29
C GLY A 499 -16.20 4.98 -23.60
N VAL A 500 -15.15 4.35 -24.16
CA VAL A 500 -15.26 3.63 -25.44
C VAL A 500 -16.14 2.39 -25.32
N PHE A 501 -16.04 1.66 -24.21
CA PHE A 501 -16.88 0.49 -23.98
C PHE A 501 -18.34 0.89 -23.73
N LEU A 502 -18.57 1.93 -22.93
CA LEU A 502 -19.91 2.47 -22.74
C LEU A 502 -20.50 2.98 -24.06
N GLY A 503 -19.72 3.68 -24.89
CA GLY A 503 -20.13 4.13 -26.22
C GLY A 503 -20.52 2.98 -27.15
N SER A 504 -19.82 1.84 -27.09
CA SER A 504 -20.23 0.64 -27.83
C SER A 504 -21.58 0.09 -27.39
N PHE A 505 -21.98 0.25 -26.12
CA PHE A 505 -23.31 -0.12 -25.65
C PHE A 505 -24.37 0.89 -26.07
N ALA A 506 -24.04 2.18 -26.04
CA ALA A 506 -24.91 3.24 -26.53
C ALA A 506 -25.27 3.04 -28.01
N LEU A 507 -24.28 2.74 -28.85
CA LEU A 507 -24.48 2.44 -30.27
C LEU A 507 -25.30 1.16 -30.53
N GLN A 508 -25.41 0.28 -29.53
CA GLN A 508 -26.27 -0.92 -29.57
C GLN A 508 -27.69 -0.62 -29.07
N GLY A 509 -28.01 0.62 -28.69
CA GLY A 509 -29.31 0.97 -28.12
C GLY A 509 -29.54 0.45 -26.71
N LYS A 510 -28.47 0.08 -25.99
CA LYS A 510 -28.57 -0.36 -24.59
C LYS A 510 -28.63 0.84 -23.67
N GLY A 511 -29.35 0.68 -22.56
CA GLY A 511 -29.44 1.69 -21.53
C GLY A 511 -30.44 1.32 -20.46
N VAL A 512 -30.41 2.08 -19.36
CA VAL A 512 -31.30 1.93 -18.21
C VAL A 512 -31.91 3.28 -17.85
N GLU A 513 -33.10 3.23 -17.25
CA GLU A 513 -33.73 4.38 -16.62
C GLU A 513 -32.91 4.86 -15.41
N LEU A 514 -33.13 6.12 -15.03
CA LEU A 514 -32.38 6.77 -13.93
C LEU A 514 -32.56 6.04 -12.58
N ASP A 515 -33.76 5.55 -12.27
CA ASP A 515 -34.02 4.80 -11.02
C ASP A 515 -33.17 3.52 -10.96
N LYS A 516 -33.03 2.81 -12.09
CA LYS A 516 -32.21 1.60 -12.20
C LYS A 516 -30.72 1.90 -12.13
N LEU A 517 -30.28 3.04 -12.66
CA LEU A 517 -28.91 3.51 -12.46
C LEU A 517 -28.65 3.75 -10.98
N LEU A 518 -29.54 4.50 -10.30
CA LEU A 518 -29.43 4.81 -8.87
C LEU A 518 -29.39 3.53 -8.01
N ASP A 519 -30.25 2.55 -8.30
CA ASP A 519 -30.24 1.23 -7.64
C ASP A 519 -28.87 0.53 -7.82
N SER A 520 -28.32 0.57 -9.04
CA SER A 520 -27.05 -0.09 -9.38
C SER A 520 -25.86 0.60 -8.71
N VAL A 521 -25.85 1.93 -8.70
CA VAL A 521 -24.87 2.75 -7.99
C VAL A 521 -24.94 2.46 -6.49
N GLY A 522 -26.13 2.47 -5.89
CA GLY A 522 -26.31 2.19 -4.46
C GLY A 522 -25.86 0.79 -4.06
N THR A 523 -26.16 -0.21 -4.89
CA THR A 523 -25.68 -1.60 -4.73
C THR A 523 -24.16 -1.64 -4.75
N TRP A 524 -23.55 -1.03 -5.78
CA TRP A 524 -22.09 -0.97 -5.91
C TRP A 524 -21.41 -0.24 -4.76
N ARG A 525 -21.94 0.91 -4.33
CA ARG A 525 -21.40 1.68 -3.19
C ARG A 525 -21.33 0.84 -1.91
N SER A 526 -22.33 -0.01 -1.70
CA SER A 526 -22.49 -0.78 -0.46
C SER A 526 -21.58 -2.00 -0.34
N GLY A 527 -20.83 -2.35 -1.40
CA GLY A 527 -20.01 -3.56 -1.42
C GLY A 527 -20.33 -4.50 -2.57
N ASP A 528 -21.60 -4.50 -3.00
CA ASP A 528 -22.20 -5.57 -3.79
C ASP A 528 -22.01 -5.41 -5.30
N SER A 529 -22.13 -6.53 -6.03
CA SER A 529 -22.05 -6.56 -7.49
C SER A 529 -23.38 -6.15 -8.13
N PRO A 530 -23.47 -5.01 -8.84
CA PRO A 530 -24.69 -4.62 -9.55
C PRO A 530 -24.96 -5.55 -10.76
N VAL A 531 -26.23 -5.69 -11.13
CA VAL A 531 -26.65 -6.55 -12.25
C VAL A 531 -26.28 -5.92 -13.59
N PRO A 532 -25.50 -6.58 -14.47
CA PRO A 532 -25.09 -5.98 -15.74
C PRO A 532 -26.26 -5.55 -16.63
N ILE A 533 -26.06 -4.46 -17.37
CA ILE A 533 -27.06 -3.93 -18.32
C ILE A 533 -27.38 -4.98 -19.39
N ASN A 534 -28.65 -5.38 -19.46
CA ASN A 534 -29.18 -6.34 -20.44
C ASN A 534 -30.47 -5.86 -21.12
N LYS A 535 -30.95 -4.64 -20.83
CA LYS A 535 -32.17 -4.04 -21.37
C LYS A 535 -31.88 -2.83 -22.24
N GLU A 536 -32.82 -2.50 -23.11
CA GLU A 536 -32.79 -1.41 -24.11
C GLU A 536 -33.82 -0.32 -23.77
N THR A 537 -33.96 0.03 -22.49
CA THR A 537 -34.96 1.02 -22.04
C THR A 537 -34.32 2.00 -21.09
N GLY A 538 -33.95 3.17 -21.62
CA GLY A 538 -33.46 4.32 -20.85
C GLY A 538 -32.15 4.89 -21.40
N ASP A 539 -31.82 6.10 -20.95
CA ASP A 539 -30.75 6.91 -21.52
C ASP A 539 -29.41 6.78 -20.77
N TRP A 540 -29.37 6.05 -19.65
CA TRP A 540 -28.17 5.93 -18.83
C TRP A 540 -27.41 4.64 -19.09
N LEU A 541 -26.09 4.74 -19.05
CA LEU A 541 -25.18 3.61 -19.13
C LEU A 541 -24.22 3.62 -17.96
N TRP A 542 -23.86 2.43 -17.49
CA TRP A 542 -22.86 2.23 -16.46
C TRP A 542 -22.09 0.91 -16.66
N LEU A 543 -20.87 0.85 -16.16
CA LEU A 543 -20.00 -0.33 -16.16
C LEU A 543 -19.14 -0.36 -14.89
N SER A 544 -19.04 -1.54 -14.27
CA SER A 544 -18.13 -1.78 -13.13
C SER A 544 -17.01 -2.80 -13.42
N ARG A 545 -17.00 -3.38 -14.63
CA ARG A 545 -16.12 -4.50 -15.02
C ARG A 545 -15.12 -4.15 -16.11
N ILE A 546 -14.57 -2.93 -16.04
CA ILE A 546 -13.44 -2.52 -16.88
C ILE A 546 -12.09 -2.92 -16.22
N SER A 547 -12.08 -3.05 -14.89
CA SER A 547 -10.97 -3.54 -14.09
C SER A 547 -11.13 -5.01 -13.68
N LEU A 548 -10.02 -5.61 -13.22
CA LEU A 548 -9.96 -6.98 -12.72
C LEU A 548 -10.57 -7.15 -11.32
N SER A 549 -10.81 -6.06 -10.61
CA SER A 549 -11.69 -5.99 -9.44
C SER A 549 -12.96 -5.20 -9.78
N GLU A 550 -14.02 -5.32 -8.98
CA GLU A 550 -15.25 -4.53 -9.14
C GLU A 550 -15.20 -3.20 -8.35
N ASP A 551 -14.00 -2.66 -8.13
CA ASP A 551 -13.77 -1.44 -7.33
C ASP A 551 -13.86 -0.15 -8.15
N VAL A 552 -14.29 -0.21 -9.42
CA VAL A 552 -14.55 0.95 -10.27
C VAL A 552 -15.99 0.94 -10.74
N LEU A 553 -16.59 2.13 -10.89
CA LEU A 553 -17.86 2.33 -11.56
C LEU A 553 -17.73 3.54 -12.48
N ALA A 554 -18.07 3.35 -13.76
CA ALA A 554 -18.15 4.44 -14.72
C ALA A 554 -19.57 4.56 -15.24
N TYR A 555 -20.11 5.78 -15.36
CA TYR A 555 -21.47 6.02 -15.85
C TYR A 555 -21.61 7.37 -16.57
N ALA A 556 -22.53 7.42 -17.53
CA ALA A 556 -22.85 8.61 -18.35
C ALA A 556 -24.16 8.41 -19.14
N LEU A 557 -24.63 9.47 -19.81
CA LEU A 557 -25.70 9.35 -20.78
C LEU A 557 -25.24 8.68 -22.08
N ALA A 558 -26.11 7.85 -22.64
CA ALA A 558 -25.90 7.14 -23.90
C ALA A 558 -25.69 8.12 -25.08
N GLU A 559 -26.42 9.23 -25.12
CA GLU A 559 -26.29 10.23 -26.20
C GLU A 559 -24.88 10.81 -26.29
N GLU A 560 -24.28 11.17 -25.15
CA GLU A 560 -22.94 11.76 -25.09
C GLU A 560 -21.86 10.75 -25.50
N LEU A 561 -21.97 9.53 -24.97
CA LEU A 561 -21.06 8.43 -25.27
C LEU A 561 -21.11 8.03 -26.76
N SER A 562 -22.30 8.07 -27.38
CA SER A 562 -22.47 7.80 -28.81
C SER A 562 -21.70 8.78 -29.69
N GLY A 563 -21.56 10.03 -29.24
CA GLY A 563 -20.78 11.07 -29.90
C GLY A 563 -19.29 11.05 -29.59
N GLY A 564 -18.81 10.11 -28.75
CA GLY A 564 -17.43 10.09 -28.27
C GLY A 564 -17.09 11.26 -27.35
N LYS A 565 -18.10 11.82 -26.66
CA LYS A 565 -17.96 12.91 -25.69
C LYS A 565 -17.88 12.34 -24.28
N TYR A 566 -16.84 12.71 -23.54
CA TYR A 566 -16.55 12.18 -22.20
C TYR A 566 -16.56 13.26 -21.12
N GLU A 567 -16.97 14.48 -21.44
CA GLU A 567 -16.95 15.64 -20.53
C GLU A 567 -17.80 15.41 -19.26
N ARG A 568 -18.87 14.60 -19.36
CA ARG A 568 -19.72 14.19 -18.24
C ARG A 568 -19.57 12.71 -17.86
N LEU A 569 -18.61 12.00 -18.45
CA LEU A 569 -18.28 10.65 -18.01
C LEU A 569 -17.74 10.71 -16.59
N ARG A 570 -18.43 10.04 -15.67
CA ARG A 570 -18.03 9.93 -14.26
C ARG A 570 -17.33 8.60 -14.04
N ILE A 571 -16.26 8.61 -13.25
CA ILE A 571 -15.49 7.42 -12.87
C ILE A 571 -15.25 7.46 -11.36
N ASP A 572 -15.89 6.55 -10.64
CA ASP A 572 -15.75 6.44 -9.20
C ASP A 572 -14.97 5.18 -8.83
N LEU A 573 -14.12 5.28 -7.82
CA LEU A 573 -13.45 4.15 -7.20
C LEU A 573 -13.97 3.92 -5.78
N ARG A 574 -14.22 2.66 -5.44
CA ARG A 574 -14.64 2.25 -4.09
C ARG A 574 -13.85 1.03 -3.64
N LEU A 575 -13.05 1.19 -2.59
CA LEU A 575 -12.33 0.08 -1.97
C LEU A 575 -13.19 -0.55 -0.86
N ASP A 576 -13.43 -1.85 -0.96
CA ASP A 576 -14.01 -2.61 0.14
C ASP A 576 -12.94 -2.85 1.22
N ASP A 577 -13.03 -2.10 2.31
CA ASP A 577 -12.13 -2.14 3.46
C ASP A 577 -12.71 -2.95 4.64
N SER A 578 -13.73 -3.77 4.38
CA SER A 578 -14.30 -4.65 5.40
C SER A 578 -13.28 -5.65 5.94
N HIS A 579 -13.32 -5.91 7.24
CA HIS A 579 -12.43 -6.87 7.90
C HIS A 579 -12.52 -8.27 7.26
N ALA A 580 -13.70 -8.68 6.81
CA ALA A 580 -13.92 -9.97 6.15
C ALA A 580 -13.15 -10.11 4.83
N GLU A 581 -13.01 -9.03 4.07
CA GLU A 581 -12.19 -9.01 2.86
C GLU A 581 -10.69 -8.90 3.20
N ARG A 582 -10.32 -8.01 4.13
CA ARG A 582 -8.92 -7.74 4.49
C ARG A 582 -8.20 -8.96 5.06
N GLN A 583 -8.88 -9.79 5.84
CA GLN A 583 -8.33 -11.05 6.38
C GLN A 583 -7.90 -12.05 5.29
N LYS A 584 -8.39 -11.91 4.05
CA LYS A 584 -7.98 -12.73 2.91
C LYS A 584 -6.66 -12.22 2.32
N VAL A 585 -5.61 -12.16 3.15
CA VAL A 585 -4.33 -11.47 2.90
C VAL A 585 -3.79 -11.66 1.47
N LYS A 586 -3.75 -12.91 0.96
CA LYS A 586 -3.20 -13.20 -0.39
C LYS A 586 -3.99 -12.53 -1.51
N THR A 587 -5.31 -12.64 -1.51
CA THR A 587 -6.17 -12.06 -2.56
C THR A 587 -6.37 -10.57 -2.35
N TYR A 588 -6.46 -10.13 -1.10
CA TYR A 588 -6.67 -8.74 -0.77
C TYR A 588 -5.44 -7.88 -1.04
N SER A 589 -4.22 -8.39 -0.83
CA SER A 589 -2.98 -7.71 -1.22
C SER A 589 -2.96 -7.38 -2.71
N LEU A 590 -3.38 -8.32 -3.57
CA LEU A 590 -3.50 -8.07 -5.01
C LEU A 590 -4.59 -7.02 -5.31
N ARG A 591 -5.80 -7.16 -4.74
CA ARG A 591 -6.90 -6.21 -4.94
C ARG A 591 -6.52 -4.80 -4.52
N TRP A 592 -5.87 -4.65 -3.36
CA TRP A 592 -5.40 -3.37 -2.83
C TRP A 592 -4.37 -2.72 -3.75
N ARG A 593 -3.38 -3.48 -4.25
CA ARG A 593 -2.42 -2.98 -5.24
C ARG A 593 -3.10 -2.56 -6.54
N GLN A 594 -4.06 -3.34 -7.03
CA GLN A 594 -4.87 -2.98 -8.21
C GLN A 594 -5.65 -1.70 -7.99
N PHE A 595 -6.23 -1.52 -6.80
CA PHE A 595 -6.94 -0.30 -6.42
C PHE A 595 -6.03 0.93 -6.40
N LEU A 596 -4.83 0.82 -5.82
CA LEU A 596 -3.85 1.92 -5.84
C LEU A 596 -3.39 2.26 -7.26
N ALA A 597 -3.17 1.26 -8.12
CA ALA A 597 -2.85 1.47 -9.53
C ALA A 597 -4.00 2.14 -10.31
N MET A 598 -5.25 1.80 -9.96
CA MET A 598 -6.44 2.49 -10.50
C MET A 598 -6.55 3.93 -9.99
N LEU A 599 -6.28 4.19 -8.72
CA LEU A 599 -6.27 5.54 -8.15
C LEU A 599 -5.24 6.41 -8.89
N ASN A 600 -4.02 5.91 -9.06
CA ASN A 600 -2.97 6.60 -9.80
C ASN A 600 -3.35 6.87 -11.26
N PHE A 601 -4.09 5.96 -11.91
CA PHE A 601 -4.47 6.06 -13.32
C PHE A 601 -5.70 6.94 -13.56
N PHE A 602 -6.77 6.78 -12.78
CA PHE A 602 -8.05 7.45 -12.99
C PHE A 602 -8.13 8.85 -12.38
N GLN A 603 -7.18 9.26 -11.52
CA GLN A 603 -7.11 10.63 -10.98
C GLN A 603 -7.10 11.73 -12.07
N PHE A 604 -6.73 11.39 -13.29
CA PHE A 604 -6.67 12.31 -14.43
C PHE A 604 -8.00 12.51 -15.16
N ALA A 605 -9.02 11.71 -14.87
CA ALA A 605 -10.35 11.90 -15.44
C ALA A 605 -11.00 13.17 -14.87
N ASN A 606 -11.77 13.90 -15.69
CA ASN A 606 -12.37 15.16 -15.26
C ASN A 606 -13.34 14.99 -14.07
N ASN A 607 -14.08 13.89 -14.04
CA ASN A 607 -15.13 13.62 -13.06
C ASN A 607 -14.81 12.35 -12.27
N TYR A 608 -13.81 12.45 -11.41
CA TYR A 608 -13.28 11.35 -10.63
C TYR A 608 -13.65 11.48 -9.14
N SER A 609 -14.03 10.37 -8.50
CA SER A 609 -14.17 10.29 -7.04
C SER A 609 -13.60 8.99 -6.51
N VAL A 610 -13.20 8.99 -5.23
CA VAL A 610 -12.67 7.80 -4.55
C VAL A 610 -13.08 7.77 -3.09
N PHE A 611 -13.51 6.60 -2.62
CA PHE A 611 -13.95 6.39 -1.25
C PHE A 611 -13.84 4.91 -0.83
N THR A 612 -14.19 4.60 0.42
CA THR A 612 -14.26 3.22 0.93
C THR A 612 -15.70 2.79 1.22
N THR A 613 -15.92 1.47 1.39
CA THR A 613 -17.22 0.95 1.84
C THR A 613 -17.55 1.46 3.25
N THR A 614 -16.57 1.58 4.15
CA THR A 614 -16.79 2.15 5.49
C THR A 614 -17.35 3.58 5.42
N GLU A 615 -16.83 4.44 4.53
CA GLU A 615 -17.39 5.78 4.35
C GLU A 615 -18.85 5.77 3.92
N VAL A 616 -19.27 4.78 3.12
CA VAL A 616 -20.67 4.63 2.70
C VAL A 616 -21.54 4.22 3.88
N ILE A 617 -21.08 3.28 4.71
CA ILE A 617 -21.77 2.82 5.91
C ILE A 617 -21.93 3.97 6.93
N ASP A 618 -20.89 4.77 7.09
CA ASP A 618 -20.86 5.90 8.04
C ASP A 618 -21.59 7.14 7.50
N GLY A 619 -22.04 7.14 6.25
CA GLY A 619 -22.69 8.28 5.60
C GLY A 619 -21.74 9.46 5.34
N THR A 620 -20.44 9.21 5.26
CA THR A 620 -19.38 10.21 5.02
C THR A 620 -18.80 10.15 3.61
N ALA A 621 -19.15 9.13 2.83
CA ALA A 621 -18.72 9.00 1.45
C ALA A 621 -19.26 10.16 0.58
N PRO A 622 -18.49 10.66 -0.39
CA PRO A 622 -18.92 11.71 -1.30
C PRO A 622 -20.26 11.36 -1.97
N GLU A 623 -21.13 12.34 -2.11
CA GLU A 623 -22.34 12.17 -2.90
C GLU A 623 -21.96 11.95 -4.37
N ILE A 624 -22.55 10.91 -4.98
CA ILE A 624 -22.41 10.70 -6.42
C ILE A 624 -23.37 11.66 -7.10
N VAL A 625 -22.82 12.71 -7.69
CA VAL A 625 -23.57 13.69 -8.45
C VAL A 625 -23.96 13.06 -9.79
N ILE A 626 -25.26 12.87 -9.98
CA ILE A 626 -25.83 12.62 -11.30
C ILE A 626 -26.13 14.00 -11.88
N ASP A 627 -25.40 14.41 -12.90
CA ASP A 627 -25.71 15.64 -13.64
C ASP A 627 -27.01 15.40 -14.41
N LEU A 628 -28.12 15.73 -13.77
CA LEU A 628 -29.45 15.56 -14.35
C LEU A 628 -29.66 16.53 -15.52
N GLY A 629 -28.87 17.60 -15.70
CA GLY A 629 -29.00 18.57 -16.81
C GLY A 629 -28.61 18.02 -18.19
N ALA A 630 -28.20 16.77 -18.28
CA ALA A 630 -27.79 16.15 -19.52
C ALA A 630 -29.03 15.78 -20.38
N GLY A 631 -29.06 16.26 -21.63
CA GLY A 631 -30.20 16.13 -22.57
C GLY A 631 -31.12 17.35 -22.69
N LEU A 632 -30.95 18.39 -21.86
CA LEU A 632 -31.67 19.65 -21.97
C LEU A 632 -30.89 20.67 -22.82
N SER A 633 -31.59 21.48 -23.63
CA SER A 633 -30.96 22.62 -24.30
C SER A 633 -30.57 23.71 -23.29
N ALA A 634 -29.69 24.63 -23.67
CA ALA A 634 -29.28 25.74 -22.80
C ALA A 634 -30.50 26.50 -22.22
N ASP A 635 -31.51 26.76 -23.06
CA ASP A 635 -32.76 27.40 -22.65
C ASP A 635 -33.47 26.63 -21.54
N TRP A 636 -33.50 25.29 -21.59
CA TRP A 636 -34.15 24.46 -20.56
C TRP A 636 -33.33 24.33 -19.27
N VAL A 637 -32.01 24.52 -19.33
CA VAL A 637 -31.15 24.61 -18.14
C VAL A 637 -31.46 25.90 -17.38
N GLU A 638 -31.60 27.02 -18.08
CA GLU A 638 -31.99 28.32 -17.50
C GLU A 638 -33.34 28.24 -16.78
N ILE A 639 -34.36 27.62 -17.40
CA ILE A 639 -35.66 27.40 -16.73
C ILE A 639 -35.51 26.59 -15.42
N LEU A 640 -34.64 25.59 -15.41
CA LEU A 640 -34.45 24.70 -14.26
C LEU A 640 -33.74 25.44 -13.10
N GLU A 641 -32.86 26.38 -13.42
CA GLU A 641 -32.17 27.24 -12.43
C GLU A 641 -33.07 28.35 -11.88
N GLU A 642 -33.98 28.89 -12.69
CA GLU A 642 -34.83 30.03 -12.33
C GLU A 642 -36.19 29.64 -11.71
N THR A 643 -36.59 28.37 -11.77
CA THR A 643 -37.86 27.89 -11.19
C THR A 643 -37.66 27.15 -9.87
N ALA A 644 -38.73 27.07 -9.07
CA ALA A 644 -38.70 26.32 -7.82
C ALA A 644 -38.31 24.84 -8.03
N SER A 645 -37.45 24.32 -7.16
CA SER A 645 -36.93 22.94 -7.24
C SER A 645 -38.02 21.86 -7.26
N SER A 646 -39.20 22.13 -6.70
CA SER A 646 -40.36 21.24 -6.76
C SER A 646 -40.89 20.98 -8.18
N LEU A 647 -40.56 21.85 -9.14
CA LEU A 647 -40.99 21.77 -10.53
C LEU A 647 -39.99 21.06 -11.44
N GLU A 648 -38.82 20.65 -10.94
CA GLU A 648 -37.82 19.94 -11.71
C GLU A 648 -38.39 18.74 -12.52
N PRO A 649 -39.24 17.85 -11.94
CA PRO A 649 -39.81 16.74 -12.69
C PRO A 649 -40.71 17.20 -13.86
N LEU A 650 -41.42 18.31 -13.69
CA LEU A 650 -42.27 18.89 -14.73
C LEU A 650 -41.43 19.52 -15.84
N VAL A 651 -40.40 20.30 -15.51
CA VAL A 651 -39.49 20.94 -16.48
C VAL A 651 -38.86 19.90 -17.40
N ARG A 652 -38.41 18.77 -16.84
CA ARG A 652 -37.85 17.64 -17.60
C ARG A 652 -38.86 16.99 -18.53
N ALA A 653 -40.08 16.75 -18.05
CA ALA A 653 -41.15 16.18 -18.86
C ALA A 653 -41.57 17.13 -20.00
N MET A 654 -41.58 18.45 -19.75
CA MET A 654 -41.85 19.46 -20.77
C MET A 654 -40.80 19.48 -21.88
N ALA A 655 -39.51 19.44 -21.51
CA ALA A 655 -38.41 19.41 -22.45
C ALA A 655 -38.40 18.12 -23.29
N SER A 656 -38.58 16.96 -22.65
CA SER A 656 -38.68 15.66 -23.34
C SER A 656 -39.86 15.61 -24.32
N ALA A 657 -40.99 16.21 -23.93
CA ALA A 657 -42.20 16.28 -24.76
C ALA A 657 -42.20 17.43 -25.78
N LYS A 658 -41.05 18.08 -26.03
CA LYS A 658 -40.88 19.21 -26.98
C LYS A 658 -41.89 20.33 -26.78
N CYS A 659 -42.15 20.70 -25.52
CA CYS A 659 -42.94 21.90 -25.23
C CYS A 659 -42.18 23.15 -25.67
N THR A 660 -42.91 24.23 -25.96
CA THR A 660 -42.30 25.55 -26.13
C THR A 660 -41.71 25.99 -24.79
N VAL A 661 -40.53 26.61 -24.82
CA VAL A 661 -39.85 27.08 -23.60
C VAL A 661 -40.70 28.17 -22.93
N PRO A 662 -41.05 28.03 -21.64
CA PRO A 662 -41.84 29.03 -20.92
C PRO A 662 -41.03 30.31 -20.60
N GLN A 663 -41.75 31.39 -20.30
CA GLN A 663 -41.19 32.55 -19.62
C GLN A 663 -41.28 32.33 -18.10
N VAL A 664 -40.18 32.50 -17.38
CA VAL A 664 -40.13 32.40 -15.90
C VAL A 664 -40.43 33.76 -15.29
N GLU A 665 -41.00 33.78 -14.09
CA GLU A 665 -41.38 35.00 -13.36
C GLU A 665 -42.22 35.99 -14.23
N TYR A 666 -43.28 35.50 -14.85
CA TYR A 666 -44.07 36.31 -15.78
C TYR A 666 -45.04 37.25 -15.07
N TYR A 667 -44.99 38.53 -15.47
CA TYR A 667 -45.90 39.60 -15.00
C TYR A 667 -46.88 39.98 -16.11
N SER A 668 -48.15 40.16 -15.77
CA SER A 668 -49.20 40.61 -16.69
C SER A 668 -49.74 41.97 -16.24
N ASN A 669 -49.99 42.90 -17.19
CA ASN A 669 -50.61 44.19 -16.88
C ASN A 669 -52.07 44.07 -16.39
N ASP A 670 -52.70 42.91 -16.63
CA ASP A 670 -54.10 42.63 -16.25
C ASP A 670 -54.20 41.98 -14.86
N VAL A 671 -53.07 41.72 -14.21
CA VAL A 671 -52.96 41.12 -12.88
C VAL A 671 -52.08 42.04 -12.01
N PRO A 672 -52.33 42.17 -10.69
CA PRO A 672 -51.49 42.99 -9.82
C PRO A 672 -50.00 42.63 -9.89
N ASP A 673 -49.12 43.64 -9.83
CA ASP A 673 -47.66 43.48 -9.94
C ASP A 673 -47.05 42.55 -8.87
N ASP A 674 -47.74 42.32 -7.75
CA ASP A 674 -47.33 41.41 -6.68
C ASP A 674 -47.74 39.94 -6.91
N ALA A 675 -48.34 39.62 -8.06
CA ALA A 675 -48.92 38.32 -8.36
C ALA A 675 -48.36 37.72 -9.67
N PHE A 676 -47.04 37.56 -9.76
CA PHE A 676 -46.37 36.92 -10.91
C PHE A 676 -46.67 35.41 -11.00
N ALA A 677 -46.53 34.87 -12.21
CA ALA A 677 -46.62 33.43 -12.46
C ALA A 677 -45.23 32.81 -12.54
N GLU A 678 -45.07 31.62 -11.94
CA GLU A 678 -43.81 30.87 -11.97
C GLU A 678 -43.36 30.58 -13.41
N MET A 679 -44.28 30.13 -14.26
CA MET A 679 -44.04 29.92 -15.69
C MET A 679 -45.24 30.36 -16.51
N ALA A 680 -44.99 30.95 -17.67
CA ALA A 680 -46.03 31.34 -18.61
C ALA A 680 -45.72 30.96 -20.06
N TRP A 681 -46.76 30.58 -20.78
CA TRP A 681 -46.75 30.44 -22.23
C TRP A 681 -47.72 31.46 -22.81
N VAL A 682 -47.17 32.53 -23.38
CA VAL A 682 -47.93 33.63 -23.97
C VAL A 682 -47.74 33.60 -25.48
N SER A 683 -48.85 33.44 -26.20
CA SER A 683 -48.89 33.40 -27.66
C SER A 683 -50.18 34.02 -28.17
N ASP A 684 -50.24 34.38 -29.45
CA ASP A 684 -51.43 35.00 -30.06
C ASP A 684 -52.70 34.13 -29.93
N ASP A 685 -52.54 32.81 -29.78
CA ASP A 685 -53.65 31.83 -29.77
C ASP A 685 -53.95 31.21 -28.39
N LYS A 686 -52.97 31.15 -27.47
CA LYS A 686 -53.12 30.53 -26.14
C LYS A 686 -52.24 31.19 -25.09
N ASN A 687 -52.85 31.51 -23.95
CA ASN A 687 -52.21 32.03 -22.76
C ASN A 687 -52.37 31.04 -21.60
N ILE A 688 -51.26 30.46 -21.14
CA ILE A 688 -51.24 29.49 -20.04
C ILE A 688 -50.26 29.96 -18.98
N VAL A 689 -50.62 29.81 -17.71
CA VAL A 689 -49.71 30.04 -16.57
C VAL A 689 -49.69 28.86 -15.63
N LEU A 690 -48.54 28.66 -14.99
CA LEU A 690 -48.37 27.79 -13.84
C LEU A 690 -48.11 28.63 -12.60
N LEU A 691 -48.91 28.40 -11.56
CA LEU A 691 -48.79 29.06 -10.25
C LEU A 691 -48.44 28.03 -9.18
N ILE A 692 -47.50 28.36 -8.29
CA ILE A 692 -47.10 27.48 -7.19
C ILE A 692 -47.10 28.21 -5.85
N GLY A 693 -47.25 27.47 -4.74
CA GLY A 693 -47.20 28.02 -3.39
C GLY A 693 -48.17 29.19 -3.20
N ASP A 694 -47.69 30.33 -2.70
CA ASP A 694 -48.51 31.52 -2.41
C ASP A 694 -49.11 32.16 -3.67
N GLN A 695 -48.52 31.94 -4.85
CA GLN A 695 -49.04 32.45 -6.13
C GLN A 695 -50.43 31.85 -6.46
N THR A 696 -50.72 30.63 -5.98
CA THR A 696 -52.00 29.95 -6.23
C THR A 696 -53.20 30.73 -5.70
N SER A 697 -53.00 31.59 -4.69
CA SER A 697 -54.05 32.48 -4.16
C SER A 697 -54.57 33.48 -5.20
N PHE A 698 -53.82 33.73 -6.27
CA PHE A 698 -54.18 34.63 -7.38
C PHE A 698 -54.76 33.90 -8.60
N ALA A 699 -54.99 32.58 -8.53
CA ALA A 699 -55.49 31.78 -9.67
C ALA A 699 -56.77 32.35 -10.30
N ASN A 700 -57.72 32.84 -9.49
CA ASN A 700 -58.95 33.45 -10.00
C ASN A 700 -58.69 34.72 -10.82
N LYS A 701 -57.72 35.56 -10.41
CA LYS A 701 -57.38 36.80 -11.14
C LYS A 701 -56.71 36.50 -12.47
N TRP A 702 -55.79 35.53 -12.48
CA TRP A 702 -55.17 35.05 -13.72
C TRP A 702 -56.21 34.46 -14.70
N ALA A 703 -57.19 33.72 -14.18
CA ALA A 703 -58.30 33.20 -14.99
C ALA A 703 -59.21 34.33 -15.54
N GLU A 704 -59.52 35.35 -14.73
CA GLU A 704 -60.27 36.54 -15.17
C GLU A 704 -59.53 37.36 -16.23
N ALA A 705 -58.20 37.39 -16.16
CA ALA A 705 -57.32 37.98 -17.17
C ALA A 705 -57.19 37.13 -18.45
N GLY A 706 -57.94 36.04 -18.57
CA GLY A 706 -58.01 35.22 -19.78
C GLY A 706 -56.92 34.15 -19.90
N PHE A 707 -56.16 33.87 -18.83
CA PHE A 707 -55.17 32.81 -18.82
C PHE A 707 -55.80 31.47 -18.39
N LYS A 708 -55.35 30.38 -19.01
CA LYS A 708 -55.57 29.06 -18.46
C LYS A 708 -54.57 28.82 -17.34
N VAL A 709 -55.07 28.54 -16.14
CA VAL A 709 -54.25 28.38 -14.94
C VAL A 709 -54.05 26.90 -14.61
N PHE A 710 -52.79 26.52 -14.40
CA PHE A 710 -52.42 25.29 -13.72
C PHE A 710 -51.82 25.64 -12.35
N THR A 711 -52.05 24.80 -11.36
CA THR A 711 -51.46 24.90 -10.01
C THR A 711 -50.65 23.66 -9.65
N ASP A 712 -49.85 23.77 -8.59
CA ASP A 712 -49.20 22.62 -7.95
C ASP A 712 -50.19 21.48 -7.62
N ASN A 713 -51.38 21.82 -7.12
CA ASN A 713 -52.45 20.86 -6.88
C ASN A 713 -52.95 20.18 -8.15
N ASP A 714 -52.98 20.89 -9.28
CA ASP A 714 -53.38 20.30 -10.57
C ASP A 714 -52.31 19.33 -11.09
N ILE A 715 -51.02 19.63 -10.89
CA ILE A 715 -49.92 18.71 -11.22
C ILE A 715 -50.05 17.42 -10.39
N HIS A 716 -50.35 17.55 -9.10
CA HIS A 716 -50.56 16.40 -8.22
C HIS A 716 -51.83 15.60 -8.56
N ALA A 717 -52.92 16.27 -8.92
CA ALA A 717 -54.21 15.62 -9.19
C ALA A 717 -54.31 14.98 -10.58
N LEU A 718 -53.78 15.65 -11.61
CA LEU A 718 -53.85 15.21 -13.01
C LEU A 718 -52.65 14.35 -13.41
N GLY A 719 -51.52 14.52 -12.72
CA GLY A 719 -50.24 13.93 -13.09
C GLY A 719 -49.49 14.75 -14.15
N ILE A 720 -48.16 14.72 -14.07
CA ILE A 720 -47.24 15.52 -14.89
C ILE A 720 -47.53 15.39 -16.39
N ASN A 721 -47.71 14.16 -16.91
CA ASN A 721 -47.93 13.92 -18.34
C ASN A 721 -49.22 14.57 -18.85
N ALA A 722 -50.30 14.55 -18.07
CA ALA A 722 -51.58 15.12 -18.47
C ALA A 722 -51.56 16.66 -18.51
N VAL A 723 -50.72 17.29 -17.67
CA VAL A 723 -50.45 18.73 -17.74
C VAL A 723 -49.61 19.04 -18.97
N VAL A 724 -48.51 18.30 -19.19
CA VAL A 724 -47.58 18.46 -20.32
C VAL A 724 -48.27 18.34 -21.68
N ASP A 725 -49.26 17.44 -21.82
CA ASP A 725 -50.05 17.27 -23.05
C ASP A 725 -50.90 18.49 -23.41
N GLN A 726 -51.19 19.35 -22.45
CA GLN A 726 -52.01 20.54 -22.64
C GLN A 726 -51.20 21.81 -22.90
N LEU A 727 -49.87 21.72 -22.81
CA LEU A 727 -48.94 22.82 -23.04
C LEU A 727 -48.60 22.98 -24.53
N PRO A 728 -48.24 24.18 -24.99
CA PRO A 728 -47.83 24.42 -26.36
C PRO A 728 -46.59 23.60 -26.73
N LYS A 729 -46.54 23.10 -27.96
CA LYS A 729 -45.45 22.26 -28.49
C LYS A 729 -44.69 23.03 -29.58
N VAL A 730 -43.39 22.73 -29.72
CA VAL A 730 -42.49 23.29 -30.75
C VAL A 730 -42.78 22.68 -32.12
#